data_AF-A0A5K0VIG8-F1
#
_entry.id   AF-A0A5K0VIG8-F1
#
_cell.length_a   1.000
_cell.length_b   1.000
_cell.length_c   1.000
_cell.angle_alpha   90.00
_cell.angle_beta   90.00
_cell.angle_gamma   90.00
#
_symmetry.space_group_name_H-M   'P 1'
#
loop_
_entity.id
_entity.type
_entity.pdbx_description
1 polymer ?
#
loop_
_entity_poly.entity_id
_entity_poly.type
_entity_poly.pdbx_seq_one_letter_code
_entity_poly.pdbx_strand_id
1 'polypeptide(L)'
;MVSIRASSSFLCFLSCTLLSLLLPSFLHAQQVYVNNTQFQCYVNHSNTLGFLCNGQQTKCNSYLIFRSDSKINSVPDISFLLNADSAEVARINNASVFQTFPIGREVVVPVSCSCSGKYYQYNSSYVLEPDDTYLRIANDTYQALTTCQALIAQNPYSSTNLPIRSKVMVPLMCACPTRNQTRNGVKFLLTYPIAEGEYASKIAAKFGVDEQGILDANEITEDTTIYFFTPLLIPFKSEPPSWSQILNPSPPSSPPLPSPSPSPPSPVGEGHKKWVFVGVGIGLGLGFLLLAVISSLLVVCLRRRRRRRGEGLAPASPTQKRQKLTESSVSYGDMSGKKSSTVISENLLDAVRSLTVYKYEELQRATDGFSEDSLIKGSVYRAVINGDQAAVKSMKGDVPNEIKVLKQINHSNVIRLSGFCIHEGNTFLVYEFAENGSLSDWIHGHRYQDDQSWSKSTCSLSWKQRMQIAFDVADGLSYLHNYTSPAHVHKNLKSSNILLDDKFRAKIANFGLARAVGDQEDGLHLTRHVFGTQGYMAPEYLEHGLITWKLDVFAFGVVLLELLSGREAVDQAHVQYKGEVLLSSAIGPILEGDDAKEKLRSFIDPSLGSDYPLDLALVIARLASECVADDMNSRPSMTDVLMTLSASTGWSSSSASTYESAVLK
;
A
#
# COMPACT_ATOMS: atom_id res chain seq x y z
N MET A 1 24.30 56.66 38.97
CA MET A 1 22.83 56.52 38.92
C MET A 1 22.30 57.34 37.76
N VAL A 2 21.97 56.72 36.63
CA VAL A 2 21.09 57.30 35.60
C VAL A 2 20.13 56.18 35.19
N SER A 3 18.86 56.38 35.52
CA SER A 3 17.77 55.46 35.24
C SER A 3 17.16 55.84 33.89
N ILE A 4 17.28 54.97 32.89
CA ILE A 4 16.58 55.14 31.60
C ILE A 4 15.26 54.37 31.71
N ARG A 5 14.18 55.11 31.97
CA ARG A 5 12.81 54.63 31.79
C ARG A 5 12.55 54.47 30.28
N ALA A 6 12.50 53.23 29.80
CA ALA A 6 11.88 52.94 28.51
C ALA A 6 10.36 53.16 28.62
N SER A 7 9.79 53.95 27.71
CA SER A 7 8.38 54.30 27.69
C SER A 7 7.50 53.08 27.37
N SER A 8 6.39 52.94 28.11
CA SER A 8 5.38 51.89 27.97
C SER A 8 4.86 51.73 26.52
N SER A 9 4.90 52.81 25.73
CA SER A 9 4.51 52.82 24.32
C SER A 9 5.40 51.95 23.42
N PHE A 10 6.69 51.79 23.75
CA PHE A 10 7.63 51.00 22.94
C PHE A 10 7.46 49.49 23.16
N LEU A 11 7.11 49.09 24.39
CA LEU A 11 6.76 47.71 24.74
C LEU A 11 5.41 47.28 24.15
N CYS A 12 4.45 48.20 24.02
CA CYS A 12 3.18 47.95 23.35
C CYS A 12 3.34 47.74 21.83
N PHE A 13 4.21 48.52 21.17
CA PHE A 13 4.52 48.33 19.75
C PHE A 13 5.30 47.04 19.47
N LEU A 14 6.24 46.66 20.35
CA LEU A 14 6.93 45.37 20.24
C LEU A 14 5.98 44.18 20.47
N SER A 15 5.02 44.33 21.39
CA SER A 15 3.99 43.32 21.66
C SER A 15 3.05 43.13 20.46
N CYS A 16 2.54 44.22 19.86
CA CYS A 16 1.68 44.13 18.67
C CYS A 16 2.41 43.63 17.42
N THR A 17 3.72 43.88 17.29
CA THR A 17 4.52 43.36 16.17
C THR A 17 4.93 41.90 16.37
N LEU A 18 5.17 41.45 17.61
CA LEU A 18 5.33 40.02 17.90
C LEU A 18 4.02 39.24 17.80
N LEU A 19 2.87 39.83 18.16
CA LEU A 19 1.56 39.17 18.02
C LEU A 19 1.11 39.07 16.56
N SER A 20 1.54 40.00 15.70
CA SER A 20 1.28 39.92 14.25
C SER A 20 2.22 38.96 13.52
N LEU A 21 3.38 38.65 14.09
CA LEU A 21 4.28 37.57 13.64
C LEU A 21 3.92 36.18 14.21
N LEU A 22 2.94 36.11 15.11
CA LEU A 22 2.37 34.89 15.68
C LEU A 22 0.93 34.62 15.21
N LEU A 23 0.42 35.41 14.25
CA LEU A 23 -0.71 34.97 13.46
C LEU A 23 -0.21 33.84 12.56
N PRO A 24 -0.83 32.65 12.58
CA PRO A 24 -0.51 31.62 11.61
C PRO A 24 -0.69 32.27 10.24
N SER A 25 0.33 32.18 9.39
CA SER A 25 0.24 32.47 7.98
C SER A 25 -1.10 31.92 7.52
N PHE A 26 -2.05 32.79 7.15
CA PHE A 26 -3.35 32.34 6.70
C PHE A 26 -3.10 31.27 5.63
N LEU A 27 -3.54 30.04 5.89
CA LEU A 27 -3.36 28.90 4.99
C LEU A 27 -3.90 29.31 3.62
N HIS A 28 -3.02 29.41 2.62
CA HIS A 28 -3.39 29.84 1.26
C HIS A 28 -3.96 28.66 0.45
N ALA A 29 -3.68 27.43 0.89
CA ALA A 29 -4.16 26.19 0.28
C ALA A 29 -5.49 25.74 0.89
N GLN A 30 -6.21 24.90 0.14
CA GLN A 30 -7.47 24.31 0.63
C GLN A 30 -7.18 23.21 1.67
N GLN A 31 -6.10 22.44 1.51
CA GLN A 31 -5.73 21.35 2.41
C GLN A 31 -4.25 20.99 2.26
N VAL A 32 -3.71 20.33 3.29
CA VAL A 32 -2.43 19.63 3.25
C VAL A 32 -2.60 18.31 2.49
N TYR A 33 -1.73 18.05 1.52
CA TYR A 33 -1.70 16.76 0.82
C TYR A 33 -1.40 15.59 1.77
N VAL A 34 -2.10 14.47 1.57
CA VAL A 34 -2.12 13.35 2.51
C VAL A 34 -0.84 12.51 2.45
N ASN A 35 -0.16 12.44 1.30
CA ASN A 35 1.18 11.87 1.17
C ASN A 35 1.36 10.48 1.83
N ASN A 36 0.54 9.50 1.43
CA ASN A 36 0.51 8.11 1.94
C ASN A 36 0.15 7.91 3.42
N THR A 37 -0.09 8.98 4.19
CA THR A 37 -0.53 8.85 5.59
C THR A 37 -1.89 8.15 5.72
N GLN A 38 -2.73 8.14 4.68
CA GLN A 38 -4.01 7.42 4.66
C GLN A 38 -3.86 5.89 4.76
N PHE A 39 -2.68 5.32 4.49
CA PHE A 39 -2.43 3.89 4.69
C PHE A 39 -2.12 3.53 6.15
N GLN A 40 -1.85 4.52 7.00
CA GLN A 40 -1.51 4.34 8.42
C GLN A 40 -2.75 4.51 9.31
N CYS A 41 -3.73 3.61 9.20
CA CYS A 41 -5.07 3.76 9.80
C CYS A 41 -5.10 4.03 11.31
N TYR A 42 -4.06 3.62 12.03
CA TYR A 42 -3.98 3.72 13.49
C TYR A 42 -3.04 4.82 13.97
N VAL A 43 -2.44 5.58 13.03
CA VAL A 43 -1.64 6.77 13.33
C VAL A 43 -2.51 7.99 13.12
N ASN A 44 -2.57 8.85 14.15
CA ASN A 44 -3.44 10.02 14.13
C ASN A 44 -2.79 11.17 13.36
N HIS A 45 -3.10 11.27 12.07
CA HIS A 45 -2.71 12.37 11.19
C HIS A 45 -3.90 13.28 10.93
N SER A 46 -3.81 14.56 11.30
CA SER A 46 -4.94 15.50 11.20
C SER A 46 -5.45 15.72 9.77
N ASN A 47 -4.56 15.65 8.77
CA ASN A 47 -4.88 15.77 7.35
C ASN A 47 -5.58 14.52 6.76
N THR A 48 -5.57 13.38 7.46
CA THR A 48 -6.29 12.16 7.02
C THR A 48 -7.77 12.16 7.39
N LEU A 49 -8.21 13.02 8.31
CA LEU A 49 -9.59 13.04 8.80
C LEU A 49 -10.59 13.72 7.85
N GLY A 50 -10.09 14.41 6.82
CA GLY A 50 -10.87 15.09 5.80
C GLY A 50 -10.30 16.46 5.44
N PHE A 51 -10.88 17.11 4.44
CA PHE A 51 -10.47 18.47 4.03
C PHE A 51 -11.04 19.52 4.97
N LEU A 52 -10.23 20.52 5.34
CA LEU A 52 -10.62 21.51 6.34
C LEU A 52 -11.72 22.45 5.84
N CYS A 53 -12.63 22.81 6.74
CA CYS A 53 -13.65 23.83 6.55
C CYS A 53 -13.07 25.26 6.53
N ASN A 54 -12.28 25.58 5.51
CA ASN A 54 -11.63 26.89 5.30
C ASN A 54 -12.11 27.61 4.02
N GLY A 55 -13.11 27.07 3.34
CA GLY A 55 -13.70 27.65 2.14
C GLY A 55 -14.54 28.89 2.45
N GLN A 56 -14.85 29.68 1.41
CA GLN A 56 -15.68 30.89 1.57
C GLN A 56 -17.12 30.55 2.00
N GLN A 57 -17.61 29.36 1.61
CA GLN A 57 -18.94 28.86 1.94
C GLN A 57 -18.80 27.57 2.75
N THR A 58 -19.74 27.32 3.67
CA THR A 58 -19.82 26.07 4.44
C THR A 58 -20.51 24.93 3.68
N LYS A 59 -21.10 25.23 2.52
CA LYS A 59 -21.74 24.27 1.61
C LYS A 59 -21.55 24.73 0.16
N CYS A 60 -21.34 23.80 -0.76
CA CYS A 60 -21.19 24.07 -2.19
C CYS A 60 -21.46 22.82 -3.02
N ASN A 61 -21.54 22.97 -4.35
CA ASN A 61 -21.44 21.85 -5.25
C ASN A 61 -19.97 21.48 -5.46
N SER A 62 -19.66 20.20 -5.33
CA SER A 62 -18.34 19.62 -5.56
C SER A 62 -18.50 18.33 -6.36
N TYR A 63 -17.40 17.73 -6.77
CA TYR A 63 -17.40 16.57 -7.65
C TYR A 63 -16.39 15.55 -7.16
N LEU A 64 -16.71 14.27 -7.35
CA LEU A 64 -15.82 13.15 -7.08
C LEU A 64 -15.53 12.43 -8.40
N ILE A 65 -14.38 11.77 -8.49
CA ILE A 65 -14.11 10.80 -9.56
C ILE A 65 -14.14 9.40 -8.97
N PHE A 66 -14.99 8.56 -9.54
CA PHE A 66 -15.02 7.12 -9.26
C PHE A 66 -14.55 6.36 -10.49
N ARG A 67 -13.69 5.35 -10.33
CA ARG A 67 -13.20 4.52 -11.43
C ARG A 67 -13.95 3.19 -11.42
N SER A 68 -14.71 2.90 -12.47
CA SER A 68 -15.49 1.66 -12.55
C SER A 68 -14.61 0.41 -12.42
N ASP A 69 -15.12 -0.62 -11.74
CA ASP A 69 -14.43 -1.90 -11.55
C ASP A 69 -15.30 -3.10 -11.98
N SER A 70 -14.90 -4.33 -11.65
CA SER A 70 -15.67 -5.52 -12.03
C SER A 70 -17.00 -5.67 -11.29
N LYS A 71 -17.14 -5.09 -10.10
CA LYS A 71 -18.32 -5.15 -9.23
C LYS A 71 -19.19 -3.89 -9.34
N ILE A 72 -18.57 -2.71 -9.41
CA ILE A 72 -19.25 -1.40 -9.39
C ILE A 72 -18.90 -0.66 -10.68
N ASN A 73 -19.76 -0.79 -11.68
CA ASN A 73 -19.52 -0.21 -13.01
C ASN A 73 -20.73 0.35 -13.72
N SER A 74 -21.92 0.36 -13.10
CA SER A 74 -23.09 1.01 -13.67
C SER A 74 -23.43 2.32 -12.96
N VAL A 75 -24.19 3.19 -13.64
CA VAL A 75 -24.73 4.42 -13.02
C VAL A 75 -25.49 4.11 -11.74
N PRO A 76 -26.41 3.11 -11.68
CA PRO A 76 -27.07 2.72 -10.44
C PRO A 76 -26.10 2.29 -9.33
N ASP A 77 -25.11 1.45 -9.62
CA ASP A 77 -24.19 0.93 -8.59
C ASP A 77 -23.33 2.05 -7.99
N ILE A 78 -22.78 2.92 -8.85
CA ILE A 78 -21.95 4.06 -8.43
C ILE A 78 -22.78 5.05 -7.60
N SER A 79 -24.00 5.34 -8.07
CA SER A 79 -24.92 6.25 -7.38
C SER A 79 -25.33 5.71 -6.02
N PHE A 80 -25.58 4.40 -5.93
CA PHE A 80 -25.90 3.72 -4.68
C PHE A 80 -24.72 3.76 -3.70
N LEU A 81 -23.51 3.39 -4.14
CA LEU A 81 -22.32 3.38 -3.30
C LEU A 81 -21.98 4.77 -2.74
N LEU A 82 -22.07 5.81 -3.57
CA LEU A 82 -21.66 7.17 -3.22
C LEU A 82 -22.82 8.04 -2.70
N ASN A 83 -24.02 7.48 -2.58
CA ASN A 83 -25.24 8.19 -2.22
C ASN A 83 -25.49 9.42 -3.12
N ALA A 84 -25.27 9.27 -4.42
CA ALA A 84 -25.39 10.33 -5.42
C ALA A 84 -26.69 10.21 -6.23
N ASP A 85 -27.12 11.31 -6.84
CA ASP A 85 -28.29 11.32 -7.72
C ASP A 85 -27.95 10.69 -9.07
N SER A 86 -28.60 9.56 -9.39
CA SER A 86 -28.36 8.80 -10.62
C SER A 86 -28.64 9.57 -11.92
N ALA A 87 -29.59 10.52 -11.90
CA ALA A 87 -29.90 11.34 -13.07
C ALA A 87 -28.80 12.38 -13.30
N GLU A 88 -28.26 12.98 -12.23
CA GLU A 88 -27.13 13.91 -12.33
C GLU A 88 -25.82 13.21 -12.72
N VAL A 89 -25.55 12.01 -12.19
CA VAL A 89 -24.42 11.18 -12.61
C VAL A 89 -24.53 10.82 -14.10
N ALA A 90 -25.73 10.43 -14.56
CA ALA A 90 -25.96 10.15 -15.97
C ALA A 90 -25.77 11.40 -16.86
N ARG A 91 -26.37 12.54 -16.45
CA ARG A 91 -26.31 13.81 -17.16
C ARG A 91 -24.88 14.28 -17.37
N ILE A 92 -24.09 14.38 -16.31
CA ILE A 92 -22.73 14.92 -16.40
C ILE A 92 -21.79 14.01 -17.18
N ASN A 93 -22.00 12.69 -17.14
CA ASN A 93 -21.17 11.74 -17.88
C ASN A 93 -21.64 11.50 -19.34
N ASN A 94 -22.70 12.18 -19.79
CA ASN A 94 -23.36 11.94 -21.07
C ASN A 94 -23.70 10.44 -21.26
N ALA A 95 -24.32 9.85 -20.24
CA ALA A 95 -24.65 8.44 -20.15
C ALA A 95 -26.17 8.27 -19.92
N SER A 96 -26.69 7.06 -20.15
CA SER A 96 -28.05 6.72 -19.70
C SER A 96 -28.07 6.41 -18.20
N VAL A 97 -29.22 6.56 -17.55
CA VAL A 97 -29.40 6.26 -16.12
C VAL A 97 -29.19 4.78 -15.75
N PHE A 98 -29.11 3.88 -16.73
CA PHE A 98 -28.81 2.45 -16.55
C PHE A 98 -27.50 2.04 -17.26
N GLN A 99 -26.68 3.00 -17.67
CA GLN A 99 -25.46 2.72 -18.42
C GLN A 99 -24.47 1.92 -17.57
N THR A 100 -23.92 0.87 -18.16
CA THR A 100 -22.72 0.18 -17.67
C THR A 100 -21.48 0.74 -18.36
N PHE A 101 -20.45 1.06 -17.60
CA PHE A 101 -19.17 1.57 -18.07
C PHE A 101 -18.14 0.43 -18.19
N PRO A 102 -17.21 0.48 -19.15
CA PRO A 102 -16.05 -0.42 -19.18
C PRO A 102 -15.23 -0.29 -17.90
N ILE A 103 -14.55 -1.36 -17.47
CA ILE A 103 -13.65 -1.34 -16.31
C ILE A 103 -12.56 -0.28 -16.51
N GLY A 104 -12.23 0.45 -15.44
CA GLY A 104 -11.22 1.51 -15.45
C GLY A 104 -11.73 2.86 -15.94
N ARG A 105 -13.01 2.98 -16.31
CA ARG A 105 -13.64 4.23 -16.73
C ARG A 105 -13.79 5.18 -15.54
N GLU A 106 -13.27 6.39 -15.65
CA GLU A 106 -13.54 7.44 -14.67
C GLU A 106 -14.92 8.05 -14.92
N VAL A 107 -15.68 8.15 -13.84
CA VAL A 107 -17.07 8.63 -13.78
C VAL A 107 -17.10 9.83 -12.85
N VAL A 108 -17.60 10.96 -13.36
CA VAL A 108 -17.76 12.21 -12.59
C VAL A 108 -19.03 12.12 -11.76
N VAL A 109 -18.95 12.33 -10.46
CA VAL A 109 -20.06 12.18 -9.53
C VAL A 109 -20.32 13.51 -8.82
N PRO A 110 -21.42 14.22 -9.13
CA PRO A 110 -21.77 15.47 -8.45
C PRO A 110 -22.22 15.21 -7.01
N VAL A 111 -21.71 16.00 -6.06
CA VAL A 111 -22.05 15.89 -4.63
C VAL A 111 -22.30 17.25 -3.99
N SER A 112 -23.19 17.28 -2.99
CA SER A 112 -23.48 18.50 -2.21
C SER A 112 -22.58 18.57 -0.98
N CYS A 113 -21.37 19.09 -1.17
CA CYS A 113 -20.36 19.14 -0.13
C CYS A 113 -20.74 20.10 1.00
N SER A 114 -20.54 19.71 2.26
CA SER A 114 -20.86 20.56 3.41
C SER A 114 -19.94 20.32 4.59
N CYS A 115 -19.82 21.32 5.47
CA CYS A 115 -19.05 21.20 6.71
C CYS A 115 -19.76 20.30 7.74
N SER A 116 -19.06 19.26 8.17
CA SER A 116 -19.40 18.43 9.32
C SER A 116 -18.29 18.60 10.38
N GLY A 117 -18.58 19.38 11.42
CA GLY A 117 -17.55 19.77 12.39
C GLY A 117 -16.44 20.61 11.73
N LYS A 118 -15.21 20.09 11.73
CA LYS A 118 -14.03 20.77 11.17
C LYS A 118 -13.76 20.44 9.70
N TYR A 119 -14.44 19.44 9.13
CA TYR A 119 -14.13 18.89 7.82
C TYR A 119 -15.28 19.03 6.84
N TYR A 120 -14.97 19.32 5.58
CA TYR A 120 -15.90 19.18 4.48
C TYR A 120 -16.10 17.70 4.15
N GLN A 121 -17.35 17.28 4.03
CA GLN A 121 -17.68 15.92 3.61
C GLN A 121 -19.05 15.83 2.94
N TYR A 122 -19.26 14.72 2.23
CA TYR A 122 -20.56 14.25 1.78
C TYR A 122 -20.77 12.83 2.29
N ASN A 123 -21.88 12.57 2.96
CA ASN A 123 -22.07 11.30 3.64
C ASN A 123 -22.70 10.26 2.71
N SER A 124 -22.02 9.12 2.59
CA SER A 124 -22.61 7.88 2.12
C SER A 124 -22.72 6.87 3.26
N SER A 125 -23.18 5.67 2.95
CA SER A 125 -23.25 4.57 3.89
C SER A 125 -22.95 3.25 3.21
N TYR A 126 -22.34 2.34 3.96
CA TYR A 126 -21.91 1.05 3.46
C TYR A 126 -22.31 -0.05 4.44
N VAL A 127 -22.67 -1.22 3.93
CA VAL A 127 -23.03 -2.39 4.74
C VAL A 127 -21.83 -3.32 4.78
N LEU A 128 -21.34 -3.60 5.98
CA LEU A 128 -20.14 -4.41 6.19
C LEU A 128 -20.31 -5.83 5.66
N GLU A 129 -19.40 -6.24 4.77
CA GLU A 129 -19.24 -7.59 4.26
C GLU A 129 -18.24 -8.40 5.11
N PRO A 130 -18.24 -9.75 5.01
CA PRO A 130 -17.19 -10.57 5.61
C PRO A 130 -15.79 -10.12 5.13
N ASP A 131 -14.82 -10.14 6.05
CA ASP A 131 -13.42 -9.74 5.84
C ASP A 131 -13.18 -8.24 5.61
N ASP A 132 -14.20 -7.38 5.70
CA ASP A 132 -14.01 -5.94 5.57
C ASP A 132 -13.12 -5.39 6.69
N THR A 133 -12.26 -4.46 6.31
CA THR A 133 -11.53 -3.58 7.24
C THR A 133 -11.75 -2.15 6.80
N TYR A 134 -11.60 -1.17 7.71
CA TYR A 134 -11.72 0.25 7.33
C TYR A 134 -10.73 0.66 6.23
N LEU A 135 -9.54 0.03 6.18
CA LEU A 135 -8.57 0.26 5.10
C LEU A 135 -9.09 -0.23 3.76
N ARG A 136 -9.63 -1.46 3.70
CA ARG A 136 -10.21 -2.03 2.48
C ARG A 136 -11.41 -1.23 2.01
N ILE A 137 -12.29 -0.83 2.92
CA ILE A 137 -13.44 0.02 2.58
C ILE A 137 -12.95 1.35 1.99
N ALA A 138 -11.99 2.02 2.62
CA ALA A 138 -11.48 3.31 2.13
C ALA A 138 -10.78 3.22 0.78
N ASN A 139 -9.92 2.21 0.59
CA ASN A 139 -9.02 2.13 -0.56
C ASN A 139 -9.58 1.29 -1.71
N ASP A 140 -10.16 0.13 -1.42
CA ASP A 140 -10.63 -0.80 -2.45
C ASP A 140 -12.05 -0.41 -2.90
N THR A 141 -12.96 -0.23 -1.93
CA THR A 141 -14.37 0.05 -2.23
C THR A 141 -14.58 1.52 -2.63
N TYR A 142 -14.04 2.45 -1.85
CA TYR A 142 -14.22 3.90 -2.06
C TYR A 142 -13.05 4.57 -2.77
N GLN A 143 -12.00 3.83 -3.17
CA GLN A 143 -10.95 4.31 -4.06
C GLN A 143 -10.28 5.60 -3.59
N ALA A 144 -9.97 5.71 -2.29
CA ALA A 144 -9.39 6.89 -1.65
C ALA A 144 -10.28 8.15 -1.62
N LEU A 145 -11.58 8.02 -1.89
CA LEU A 145 -12.58 9.09 -1.65
C LEU A 145 -12.90 9.27 -0.16
N THR A 146 -12.44 8.36 0.69
CA THR A 146 -12.41 8.48 2.15
C THR A 146 -11.08 7.90 2.66
N THR A 147 -10.82 7.98 3.97
CA THR A 147 -9.67 7.34 4.61
C THR A 147 -10.14 6.41 5.72
N CYS A 148 -9.33 5.42 6.07
CA CYS A 148 -9.65 4.56 7.20
C CYS A 148 -9.68 5.32 8.53
N GLN A 149 -8.86 6.36 8.70
CA GLN A 149 -8.88 7.22 9.89
C GLN A 149 -10.21 7.97 10.00
N ALA A 150 -10.72 8.53 8.89
CA ALA A 150 -12.00 9.22 8.88
C ALA A 150 -13.17 8.25 9.17
N LEU A 151 -13.10 7.03 8.64
CA LEU A 151 -14.07 5.98 8.94
C LEU A 151 -14.04 5.58 10.42
N ILE A 152 -12.86 5.34 10.99
CA ILE A 152 -12.69 5.00 12.42
C ILE A 152 -13.22 6.15 13.30
N ALA A 153 -12.88 7.40 12.97
CA ALA A 153 -13.24 8.56 13.79
C ALA A 153 -14.74 8.85 13.83
N GLN A 154 -15.50 8.42 12.81
CA GLN A 154 -16.93 8.75 12.67
C GLN A 154 -17.86 7.53 12.78
N ASN A 155 -17.34 6.35 13.14
CA ASN A 155 -18.15 5.16 13.35
C ASN A 155 -17.92 4.56 14.74
N PRO A 156 -18.95 3.94 15.35
CA PRO A 156 -18.87 3.44 16.71
C PRO A 156 -18.17 2.07 16.84
N TYR A 157 -17.73 1.48 15.72
CA TYR A 157 -17.18 0.13 15.69
C TYR A 157 -15.66 0.16 15.83
N SER A 158 -15.13 -0.82 16.57
CA SER A 158 -13.69 -1.02 16.66
C SER A 158 -13.14 -1.42 15.30
N SER A 159 -11.94 -0.93 14.95
CA SER A 159 -11.22 -1.36 13.76
C SER A 159 -10.86 -2.85 13.76
N THR A 160 -10.83 -3.47 14.94
CA THR A 160 -10.50 -4.90 15.14
C THR A 160 -11.73 -5.81 15.15
N ASN A 161 -12.94 -5.25 15.17
CA ASN A 161 -14.18 -6.02 15.19
C ASN A 161 -15.31 -5.23 14.52
N LEU A 162 -15.37 -5.35 13.19
CA LEU A 162 -16.44 -4.79 12.37
C LEU A 162 -17.61 -5.77 12.33
N PRO A 163 -18.77 -5.46 12.93
CA PRO A 163 -19.89 -6.38 12.97
C PRO A 163 -20.49 -6.55 11.58
N ILE A 164 -20.40 -7.76 11.04
CA ILE A 164 -20.90 -8.13 9.71
C ILE A 164 -22.36 -7.73 9.55
N ARG A 165 -22.74 -7.26 8.35
CA ARG A 165 -24.08 -6.73 8.00
C ARG A 165 -24.52 -5.48 8.76
N SER A 166 -23.66 -4.89 9.58
CA SER A 166 -23.94 -3.59 10.18
C SER A 166 -23.63 -2.46 9.19
N LYS A 167 -24.33 -1.34 9.35
CA LYS A 167 -24.22 -0.18 8.48
C LYS A 167 -23.23 0.82 9.06
N VAL A 168 -22.22 1.20 8.29
CA VAL A 168 -21.26 2.26 8.62
C VAL A 168 -21.53 3.52 7.80
N MET A 169 -21.25 4.68 8.37
CA MET A 169 -21.26 5.96 7.69
C MET A 169 -19.90 6.18 7.01
N VAL A 170 -19.93 6.61 5.76
CA VAL A 170 -18.73 6.85 4.95
C VAL A 170 -18.62 8.35 4.65
N PRO A 171 -17.68 9.08 5.29
CA PRO A 171 -17.48 10.50 5.01
C PRO A 171 -16.63 10.66 3.74
N LEU A 172 -17.28 10.97 2.62
CA LEU A 172 -16.59 11.21 1.35
C LEU A 172 -15.94 12.60 1.37
N MET A 173 -14.66 12.67 1.03
CA MET A 173 -13.85 13.88 1.02
C MET A 173 -14.21 14.75 -0.18
N CYS A 174 -14.71 15.94 0.11
CA CYS A 174 -15.03 16.99 -0.86
C CYS A 174 -14.61 18.33 -0.24
N ALA A 175 -14.58 19.42 -1.02
CA ALA A 175 -14.25 20.73 -0.46
C ALA A 175 -14.94 21.87 -1.22
N CYS A 176 -15.04 23.03 -0.56
CA CYS A 176 -15.56 24.26 -1.16
C CYS A 176 -14.44 25.28 -1.37
N PRO A 177 -14.39 25.97 -2.53
CA PRO A 177 -13.30 26.90 -2.84
C PRO A 177 -13.02 27.93 -1.74
N THR A 178 -11.74 28.16 -1.46
CA THR A 178 -11.31 29.26 -0.60
C THR A 178 -11.62 30.62 -1.23
N ARG A 179 -11.56 31.68 -0.40
CA ARG A 179 -11.71 33.06 -0.89
C ARG A 179 -10.66 33.41 -1.95
N ASN A 180 -9.44 32.87 -1.85
CA ASN A 180 -8.37 33.11 -2.81
C ASN A 180 -8.67 32.41 -4.15
N GLN A 181 -9.06 31.14 -4.09
CA GLN A 181 -9.48 30.39 -5.28
C GLN A 181 -10.67 31.04 -5.99
N THR A 182 -11.67 31.50 -5.22
CA THR A 182 -12.85 32.21 -5.76
C THR A 182 -12.46 33.52 -6.46
N ARG A 183 -11.49 34.28 -5.92
CA ARG A 183 -10.94 35.48 -6.57
C ARG A 183 -10.22 35.17 -7.89
N ASN A 184 -9.59 34.01 -7.97
CA ASN A 184 -8.96 33.50 -9.20
C ASN A 184 -9.96 32.84 -10.17
N GLY A 185 -11.26 32.93 -9.87
CA GLY A 185 -12.35 32.47 -10.73
C GLY A 185 -12.73 31.00 -10.56
N VAL A 186 -12.14 30.28 -9.60
CA VAL A 186 -12.50 28.90 -9.28
C VAL A 186 -13.89 28.87 -8.66
N LYS A 187 -14.77 28.03 -9.21
CA LYS A 187 -16.15 27.85 -8.76
C LYS A 187 -16.39 26.48 -8.14
N PHE A 188 -15.64 25.47 -8.57
CA PHE A 188 -15.82 24.07 -8.15
C PHE A 188 -14.48 23.44 -7.83
N LEU A 189 -14.50 22.52 -6.88
CA LEU A 189 -13.38 21.62 -6.60
C LEU A 189 -13.84 20.18 -6.87
N LEU A 190 -12.96 19.42 -7.53
CA LEU A 190 -13.15 18.00 -7.79
C LEU A 190 -12.13 17.20 -6.98
N THR A 191 -12.56 16.16 -6.27
CA THR A 191 -11.68 15.20 -5.60
C THR A 191 -11.34 14.08 -6.58
N TYR A 192 -10.05 13.97 -6.92
CA TYR A 192 -9.53 13.01 -7.85
C TYR A 192 -8.63 11.99 -7.16
N PRO A 193 -8.99 10.69 -7.17
CA PRO A 193 -8.08 9.62 -6.76
C PRO A 193 -6.94 9.45 -7.77
N ILE A 194 -5.73 9.82 -7.38
CA ILE A 194 -4.55 9.79 -8.26
C ILE A 194 -4.32 8.35 -8.76
N ALA A 195 -4.15 8.18 -10.07
CA ALA A 195 -3.76 6.91 -10.68
C ALA A 195 -2.23 6.75 -10.67
N GLU A 196 -1.72 5.52 -10.73
CA GLU A 196 -0.26 5.28 -10.80
C GLU A 196 0.33 5.89 -12.07
N GLY A 197 1.53 6.45 -11.90
CA GLY A 197 2.26 7.13 -12.97
C GLY A 197 1.62 8.45 -13.38
N GLU A 198 0.75 9.04 -12.56
CA GLU A 198 0.28 10.42 -12.71
C GLU A 198 1.05 11.37 -11.80
N TYR A 199 1.34 12.56 -12.33
CA TYR A 199 1.98 13.68 -11.64
C TYR A 199 1.17 14.96 -11.94
N ALA A 200 1.39 16.03 -11.19
CA ALA A 200 0.52 17.22 -11.19
C ALA A 200 0.27 17.78 -12.60
N SER A 201 1.32 18.01 -13.40
CA SER A 201 1.20 18.48 -14.79
C SER A 201 0.41 17.55 -15.69
N LYS A 202 0.57 16.23 -15.56
CA LYS A 202 -0.20 15.24 -16.33
C LYS A 202 -1.69 15.30 -15.98
N ILE A 203 -2.01 15.48 -14.70
CA ILE A 203 -3.39 15.64 -14.23
C ILE A 203 -3.96 17.00 -14.70
N ALA A 204 -3.19 18.07 -14.60
CA ALA A 204 -3.58 19.40 -15.07
C ALA A 204 -3.92 19.38 -16.57
N ALA A 205 -3.05 18.77 -17.38
CA ALA A 205 -3.25 18.60 -18.82
C ALA A 205 -4.49 17.75 -19.12
N LYS A 206 -4.69 16.64 -18.39
CA LYS A 206 -5.85 15.75 -18.53
C LYS A 206 -7.17 16.48 -18.30
N PHE A 207 -7.25 17.33 -17.29
CA PHE A 207 -8.47 18.05 -16.96
C PHE A 207 -8.58 19.44 -17.61
N GLY A 208 -7.56 19.87 -18.37
CA GLY A 208 -7.52 21.18 -19.00
C GLY A 208 -7.50 22.34 -17.99
N VAL A 209 -6.83 22.14 -16.85
CA VAL A 209 -6.73 23.13 -15.78
C VAL A 209 -5.29 23.63 -15.60
N ASP A 210 -5.14 24.71 -14.83
CA ASP A 210 -3.85 25.27 -14.48
C ASP A 210 -3.14 24.41 -13.42
N GLU A 211 -1.90 24.00 -13.69
CA GLU A 211 -1.11 23.16 -12.78
C GLU A 211 -0.85 23.86 -11.46
N GLN A 212 -0.51 25.15 -11.48
CA GLN A 212 -0.28 25.92 -10.25
C GLN A 212 -1.53 25.95 -9.37
N GLY A 213 -2.72 26.03 -9.97
CA GLY A 213 -3.98 25.88 -9.26
C GLY A 213 -4.13 24.55 -8.51
N ILE A 214 -3.67 23.43 -9.08
CA ILE A 214 -3.63 22.12 -8.40
C ILE A 214 -2.61 22.15 -7.25
N LEU A 215 -1.40 22.64 -7.50
CA LEU A 215 -0.33 22.73 -6.51
C LEU A 215 -0.78 23.56 -5.29
N ASP A 216 -1.31 24.75 -5.54
CA ASP A 216 -1.84 25.67 -4.54
C ASP A 216 -3.02 25.07 -3.77
N ALA A 217 -3.93 24.36 -4.44
CA ALA A 217 -5.08 23.77 -3.77
C ALA A 217 -4.68 22.69 -2.75
N ASN A 218 -3.58 21.97 -3.00
CA ASN A 218 -3.17 20.80 -2.22
C ASN A 218 -1.93 21.04 -1.34
N GLU A 219 -1.43 22.28 -1.26
CA GLU A 219 -0.22 22.63 -0.49
C GLU A 219 1.01 21.80 -0.89
N ILE A 220 1.16 21.58 -2.21
CA ILE A 220 2.30 20.84 -2.79
C ILE A 220 3.07 21.74 -3.74
N THR A 221 4.33 21.42 -3.96
CA THR A 221 5.25 22.14 -4.87
C THR A 221 5.50 21.31 -6.13
N GLU A 222 6.10 21.91 -7.17
CA GLU A 222 6.41 21.21 -8.43
C GLU A 222 7.34 20.00 -8.24
N ASP A 223 8.20 20.01 -7.22
CA ASP A 223 9.10 18.91 -6.85
C ASP A 223 8.45 17.88 -5.92
N THR A 224 7.22 18.13 -5.44
CA THR A 224 6.50 17.17 -4.60
C THR A 224 6.06 15.97 -5.42
N THR A 225 6.51 14.79 -5.00
CA THR A 225 6.01 13.52 -5.55
C THR A 225 4.59 13.28 -5.05
N ILE A 226 3.65 13.11 -5.98
CA ILE A 226 2.29 12.68 -5.66
C ILE A 226 2.16 11.16 -5.86
N TYR A 227 1.44 10.52 -4.96
CA TYR A 227 1.28 9.08 -4.87
C TYR A 227 -0.12 8.66 -5.31
N PHE A 228 -0.22 7.51 -5.95
CA PHE A 228 -1.50 6.92 -6.34
C PHE A 228 -2.32 6.51 -5.10
N PHE A 229 -3.64 6.37 -5.26
CA PHE A 229 -4.57 6.13 -4.14
C PHE A 229 -4.49 7.18 -3.02
N THR A 230 -4.12 8.42 -3.37
CA THR A 230 -4.35 9.61 -2.56
C THR A 230 -5.36 10.52 -3.25
N PRO A 231 -6.22 11.22 -2.50
CA PRO A 231 -7.12 12.21 -3.07
C PRO A 231 -6.36 13.51 -3.40
N LEU A 232 -6.63 14.07 -4.57
CA LEU A 232 -6.11 15.36 -5.01
C LEU A 232 -7.26 16.28 -5.41
N LEU A 233 -7.25 17.53 -4.94
CA LEU A 233 -8.24 18.51 -5.38
C LEU A 233 -7.83 19.18 -6.69
N ILE A 234 -8.79 19.25 -7.60
CA ILE A 234 -8.62 19.87 -8.92
C ILE A 234 -9.58 21.07 -9.01
N PRO A 235 -9.07 22.30 -9.16
CA PRO A 235 -9.91 23.49 -9.23
C PRO A 235 -10.45 23.76 -10.64
N PHE A 236 -11.76 24.02 -10.74
CA PHE A 236 -12.42 24.35 -11.99
C PHE A 236 -13.15 25.70 -11.96
N LYS A 237 -13.10 26.44 -13.07
CA LYS A 237 -13.82 27.71 -13.28
C LYS A 237 -15.24 27.51 -13.83
N SER A 238 -15.53 26.30 -14.31
CA SER A 238 -16.81 25.81 -14.85
C SER A 238 -17.10 24.40 -14.33
N GLU A 239 -18.27 23.84 -14.62
CA GLU A 239 -18.55 22.43 -14.29
C GLU A 239 -17.46 21.52 -14.91
N PRO A 240 -16.95 20.49 -14.19
CA PRO A 240 -15.92 19.60 -14.71
C PRO A 240 -16.37 18.86 -15.97
N PRO A 241 -15.47 18.63 -16.93
CA PRO A 241 -15.80 17.91 -18.15
C PRO A 241 -16.08 16.44 -17.86
N SER A 242 -16.95 15.83 -18.67
CA SER A 242 -17.12 14.38 -18.67
C SER A 242 -15.86 13.67 -19.20
N TRP A 243 -15.69 12.37 -18.89
CA TRP A 243 -14.57 11.61 -19.45
C TRP A 243 -14.55 11.61 -21.00
N SER A 244 -15.71 11.59 -21.65
CA SER A 244 -15.76 11.66 -23.12
C SER A 244 -15.29 13.01 -23.66
N GLN A 245 -15.53 14.10 -22.93
CA GLN A 245 -15.03 15.43 -23.26
C GLN A 245 -13.52 15.57 -22.97
N ILE A 246 -13.00 14.88 -21.94
CA ILE A 246 -11.57 14.81 -21.65
C ILE A 246 -10.82 14.13 -22.80
N LEU A 247 -11.35 13.02 -23.34
CA LEU A 247 -10.71 12.30 -24.45
C LEU A 247 -10.83 13.03 -25.80
N ASN A 248 -11.91 13.78 -26.01
CA ASN A 248 -12.19 14.50 -27.25
C ASN A 248 -12.48 15.98 -26.93
N PRO A 249 -11.44 16.79 -26.66
CA PRO A 249 -11.63 18.21 -26.41
C PRO A 249 -12.20 18.87 -27.67
N SER A 250 -13.33 19.58 -27.52
CA SER A 250 -13.90 20.39 -28.60
C SER A 250 -12.84 21.41 -29.07
N PRO A 251 -12.73 21.69 -30.39
CA PRO A 251 -11.83 22.74 -30.86
C PRO A 251 -12.17 24.06 -30.15
N PRO A 252 -11.17 24.87 -29.75
CA PRO A 252 -11.42 26.12 -29.05
C PRO A 252 -12.36 26.98 -29.89
N SER A 253 -13.46 27.43 -29.29
CA SER A 253 -14.32 28.44 -29.89
C SER A 253 -13.44 29.64 -30.22
N SER A 254 -13.49 30.07 -31.48
CA SER A 254 -12.75 31.22 -31.99
C SER A 254 -12.91 32.43 -31.05
N PRO A 255 -11.84 33.21 -30.80
CA PRO A 255 -11.90 34.34 -29.89
C PRO A 255 -13.05 35.28 -30.27
N PRO A 256 -13.79 35.85 -29.30
CA PRO A 256 -14.76 36.88 -29.62
C PRO A 256 -14.04 38.07 -30.26
N LEU A 257 -14.60 38.56 -31.37
CA LEU A 257 -14.14 39.75 -32.07
C LEU A 257 -13.96 40.91 -31.07
N PRO A 258 -12.88 41.70 -31.17
CA PRO A 258 -12.69 42.86 -30.32
C PRO A 258 -13.82 43.87 -30.58
N SER A 259 -14.52 44.24 -29.51
CA SER A 259 -15.47 45.36 -29.51
C SER A 259 -14.74 46.69 -29.71
N PRO A 260 -15.37 47.68 -30.36
CA PRO A 260 -14.71 48.91 -30.76
C PRO A 260 -14.34 49.76 -29.54
N SER A 261 -13.09 50.20 -29.51
CA SER A 261 -12.54 51.16 -28.54
C SER A 261 -13.22 52.54 -28.64
N PRO A 262 -13.49 53.24 -27.53
CA PRO A 262 -13.91 54.63 -27.57
C PRO A 262 -12.72 55.56 -27.87
N SER A 263 -13.00 56.59 -28.66
CA SER A 263 -12.10 57.67 -29.09
C SER A 263 -11.66 58.62 -27.95
N PRO A 264 -10.53 59.31 -28.08
CA PRO A 264 -9.84 60.01 -26.99
C PRO A 264 -10.27 61.47 -26.82
N PRO A 265 -10.02 62.11 -25.66
CA PRO A 265 -9.75 63.54 -25.59
C PRO A 265 -8.23 63.79 -25.58
N SER A 266 -7.78 64.71 -26.43
CA SER A 266 -6.46 65.37 -26.40
C SER A 266 -6.63 66.77 -25.75
N PRO A 267 -5.57 67.59 -25.60
CA PRO A 267 -4.34 67.38 -24.83
C PRO A 267 -4.07 68.59 -23.89
N VAL A 268 -3.38 68.40 -22.76
CA VAL A 268 -2.69 69.52 -22.08
C VAL A 268 -1.36 69.04 -21.48
N GLY A 269 -0.28 69.59 -22.04
CA GLY A 269 0.87 70.11 -21.28
C GLY A 269 1.94 69.13 -20.81
N GLU A 270 3.04 69.10 -21.55
CA GLU A 270 4.32 68.46 -21.24
C GLU A 270 4.94 68.91 -19.90
N GLY A 271 5.72 68.01 -19.29
CA GLY A 271 6.55 68.34 -18.13
C GLY A 271 7.46 67.21 -17.65
N HIS A 272 8.44 66.85 -18.49
CA HIS A 272 9.78 66.31 -18.17
C HIS A 272 9.99 65.64 -16.78
N LYS A 273 10.18 64.32 -16.73
CA LYS A 273 10.80 63.63 -15.59
C LYS A 273 11.82 62.58 -16.02
N LYS A 274 13.09 62.98 -15.98
CA LYS A 274 14.25 62.10 -15.82
C LYS A 274 14.84 62.38 -14.43
N TRP A 275 15.12 61.30 -13.69
CA TRP A 275 15.85 61.22 -12.42
C TRP A 275 15.18 61.78 -11.15
N VAL A 276 14.72 60.88 -10.25
CA VAL A 276 15.25 60.71 -8.87
C VAL A 276 14.83 59.31 -8.36
N PHE A 277 15.67 58.30 -8.56
CA PHE A 277 15.73 57.10 -7.71
C PHE A 277 17.05 57.15 -6.93
N VAL A 278 17.10 57.95 -5.86
CA VAL A 278 18.24 57.95 -4.92
C VAL A 278 17.80 57.73 -3.46
N GLY A 279 16.50 57.61 -3.17
CA GLY A 279 16.02 57.45 -1.78
C GLY A 279 15.91 56.01 -1.27
N VAL A 280 15.80 54.99 -2.12
CA VAL A 280 15.46 53.61 -1.68
C VAL A 280 16.67 52.66 -1.67
N GLY A 281 17.73 52.99 -2.42
CA GLY A 281 18.96 52.18 -2.45
C GLY A 281 19.84 52.31 -1.20
N ILE A 282 19.80 53.45 -0.50
CA ILE A 282 20.64 53.71 0.68
C ILE A 282 20.09 52.98 1.92
N GLY A 283 18.75 52.86 2.04
CA GLY A 283 18.10 52.16 3.15
C GLY A 283 18.30 50.64 3.10
N LEU A 284 18.23 50.04 1.91
CA LEU A 284 18.47 48.60 1.73
C LEU A 284 19.95 48.24 1.88
N GLY A 285 20.86 49.11 1.43
CA GLY A 285 22.31 48.93 1.61
C GLY A 285 22.76 49.03 3.07
N LEU A 286 22.22 49.99 3.84
CA LEU A 286 22.54 50.13 5.27
C LEU A 286 21.93 49.01 6.13
N GLY A 287 20.73 48.54 5.78
CA GLY A 287 20.12 47.36 6.41
C GLY A 287 20.92 46.08 6.18
N PHE A 288 21.41 45.89 4.95
CA PHE A 288 22.25 44.74 4.61
C PHE A 288 23.64 44.81 5.27
N LEU A 289 24.22 46.00 5.39
CA LEU A 289 25.47 46.22 6.13
C LEU A 289 25.30 45.96 7.64
N LEU A 290 24.19 46.39 8.25
CA LEU A 290 23.90 46.08 9.65
C LEU A 290 23.67 44.58 9.88
N LEU A 291 22.95 43.91 9.01
CA LEU A 291 22.75 42.45 9.08
C LEU A 291 24.05 41.68 8.83
N ALA A 292 24.91 42.15 7.92
CA ALA A 292 26.23 41.56 7.70
C ALA A 292 27.16 41.76 8.91
N VAL A 293 27.12 42.92 9.57
CA VAL A 293 27.89 43.18 10.80
C VAL A 293 27.37 42.31 11.95
N ILE A 294 26.05 42.21 12.15
CA ILE A 294 25.44 41.34 13.17
C ILE A 294 25.75 39.86 12.90
N SER A 295 25.67 39.43 11.64
CA SER A 295 26.04 38.07 11.22
C SER A 295 27.53 37.81 11.42
N SER A 296 28.40 38.78 11.12
CA SER A 296 29.84 38.66 11.37
C SER A 296 30.17 38.58 12.87
N LEU A 297 29.44 39.32 13.73
CA LEU A 297 29.58 39.27 15.17
C LEU A 297 29.04 37.96 15.75
N LEU A 298 27.93 37.44 15.23
CA LEU A 298 27.40 36.11 15.56
C LEU A 298 28.37 35.01 15.14
N VAL A 299 28.96 35.12 13.95
CA VAL A 299 29.99 34.19 13.46
C VAL A 299 31.26 34.30 14.30
N VAL A 300 31.69 35.47 14.75
CA VAL A 300 32.83 35.64 15.67
C VAL A 300 32.51 35.07 17.06
N CYS A 301 31.28 35.24 17.57
CA CYS A 301 30.81 34.65 18.82
C CYS A 301 30.72 33.12 18.73
N LEU A 302 30.19 32.58 17.63
CA LEU A 302 30.08 31.15 17.37
C LEU A 302 31.45 30.53 17.05
N ARG A 303 32.35 31.25 16.38
CA ARG A 303 33.76 30.84 16.20
C ARG A 303 34.53 30.87 17.51
N ARG A 304 34.29 31.83 18.42
CA ARG A 304 34.83 31.80 19.79
C ARG A 304 34.25 30.64 20.61
N ARG A 305 33.00 30.24 20.37
CA ARG A 305 32.36 29.08 21.00
C ARG A 305 32.86 27.74 20.42
N ARG A 306 33.11 27.67 19.12
CA ARG A 306 33.67 26.48 18.43
C ARG A 306 35.19 26.33 18.59
N ARG A 307 35.94 27.41 18.81
CA ARG A 307 37.38 27.33 19.15
C ARG A 307 37.63 26.73 20.55
N ARG A 308 36.59 26.41 21.31
CA ARG A 308 36.65 25.61 22.55
C ARG A 308 36.34 24.12 22.36
N ARG A 309 36.06 23.66 21.14
CA ARG A 309 35.92 22.24 20.81
C ARG A 309 36.50 21.98 19.41
N GLY A 310 37.82 21.82 19.35
CA GLY A 310 38.43 20.92 18.35
C GLY A 310 38.14 19.47 18.75
N GLU A 311 38.34 18.44 17.91
CA GLU A 311 39.11 18.27 16.68
C GLU A 311 38.45 17.13 15.88
N GLY A 312 38.33 17.22 14.55
CA GLY A 312 39.11 16.41 13.58
C GLY A 312 38.18 15.36 12.94
N LEU A 313 38.28 14.91 11.69
CA LEU A 313 39.10 15.21 10.51
C LEU A 313 38.30 14.71 9.28
N ALA A 314 38.47 15.35 8.12
CA ALA A 314 37.90 14.99 6.80
C ALA A 314 38.73 13.80 6.17
N PRO A 315 38.59 13.34 4.88
CA PRO A 315 38.11 14.10 3.71
C PRO A 315 37.45 13.35 2.51
N ALA A 316 37.03 14.20 1.55
CA ALA A 316 37.18 14.09 0.09
C ALA A 316 36.11 13.39 -0.79
N SER A 317 35.30 14.28 -1.40
CA SER A 317 34.83 14.37 -2.81
C SER A 317 35.82 13.83 -3.89
N PRO A 318 35.49 13.65 -5.20
CA PRO A 318 34.63 14.58 -5.98
C PRO A 318 33.91 14.10 -7.28
N THR A 319 32.96 14.94 -7.78
CA THR A 319 32.68 15.39 -9.19
C THR A 319 32.54 14.35 -10.33
N GLN A 320 31.82 14.53 -11.46
CA GLN A 320 30.98 15.56 -12.10
C GLN A 320 30.44 14.93 -13.42
N LYS A 321 29.27 15.42 -13.91
CA LYS A 321 28.87 15.59 -15.33
C LYS A 321 28.70 14.28 -16.16
N ARG A 322 27.88 14.16 -17.21
CA ARG A 322 27.36 15.10 -18.22
C ARG A 322 26.33 14.35 -19.10
N GLN A 323 25.31 15.07 -19.59
CA GLN A 323 24.62 14.97 -20.91
C GLN A 323 24.00 13.64 -21.38
N LYS A 324 22.70 13.52 -21.73
CA LYS A 324 21.79 14.26 -22.66
C LYS A 324 21.73 13.62 -24.05
N LEU A 325 20.47 13.35 -24.49
CA LEU A 325 19.96 13.14 -25.87
C LEU A 325 20.36 11.78 -26.50
N THR A 326 19.53 11.08 -27.28
CA THR A 326 18.47 11.46 -28.24
C THR A 326 17.72 10.15 -28.58
N GLU A 327 16.40 10.11 -28.51
CA GLU A 327 15.47 10.04 -29.67
C GLU A 327 15.85 9.07 -30.80
N SER A 328 14.90 8.18 -31.12
CA SER A 328 14.39 7.83 -32.46
C SER A 328 13.62 6.50 -32.36
N SER A 329 12.51 6.19 -33.02
CA SER A 329 11.53 6.91 -33.85
C SER A 329 10.64 5.83 -34.51
N VAL A 330 9.37 6.17 -34.81
CA VAL A 330 8.49 5.56 -35.86
C VAL A 330 7.93 4.15 -35.55
N SER A 331 6.64 3.80 -35.53
CA SER A 331 5.32 4.26 -36.08
C SER A 331 4.73 3.25 -37.08
N TYR A 332 3.39 3.16 -37.05
CA TYR A 332 2.41 2.55 -37.97
C TYR A 332 2.29 1.02 -37.94
N GLY A 333 1.10 0.40 -37.94
CA GLY A 333 -0.30 0.82 -38.13
C GLY A 333 -1.22 -0.36 -37.77
N ASP A 334 -2.48 -0.13 -37.34
CA ASP A 334 -3.69 -0.25 -38.19
C ASP A 334 -4.09 -1.73 -38.44
N MET A 335 -5.32 -2.25 -38.35
CA MET A 335 -6.67 -1.78 -38.04
C MET A 335 -7.57 -3.02 -37.79
N SER A 336 -8.67 -2.83 -37.05
CA SER A 336 -10.01 -3.42 -37.28
C SER A 336 -10.27 -4.94 -37.19
N GLY A 337 -11.36 -5.30 -36.48
CA GLY A 337 -12.17 -6.48 -36.85
C GLY A 337 -12.80 -7.29 -35.71
N LYS A 338 -14.07 -7.01 -35.40
CA LYS A 338 -14.95 -7.83 -34.54
C LYS A 338 -15.15 -9.25 -35.11
N LYS A 339 -15.24 -10.27 -34.26
CA LYS A 339 -16.45 -11.10 -34.04
C LYS A 339 -16.23 -12.24 -33.04
N SER A 340 -17.31 -12.52 -32.32
CA SER A 340 -17.53 -13.62 -31.39
C SER A 340 -17.47 -14.99 -32.09
N SER A 341 -16.65 -15.89 -31.54
CA SER A 341 -16.90 -17.34 -31.52
C SER A 341 -15.95 -17.99 -30.51
N THR A 342 -16.49 -18.87 -29.69
CA THR A 342 -15.81 -19.84 -28.83
C THR A 342 -14.58 -20.45 -29.50
N VAL A 343 -13.39 -20.11 -29.01
CA VAL A 343 -12.13 -20.77 -29.35
C VAL A 343 -11.35 -20.88 -28.05
N ILE A 344 -11.36 -22.07 -27.46
CA ILE A 344 -10.27 -22.47 -26.57
C ILE A 344 -9.02 -22.41 -27.44
N SER A 345 -8.09 -21.51 -27.11
CA SER A 345 -6.89 -21.32 -27.93
C SER A 345 -6.10 -22.62 -28.01
N GLU A 346 -5.59 -22.94 -29.19
CA GLU A 346 -4.74 -24.13 -29.43
C GLU A 346 -3.45 -24.10 -28.57
N ASN A 347 -3.10 -22.94 -27.99
CA ASN A 347 -2.04 -22.79 -26.99
C ASN A 347 -2.43 -23.28 -25.58
N LEU A 348 -3.72 -23.48 -25.30
CA LEU A 348 -4.21 -24.07 -24.05
C LEU A 348 -4.11 -25.60 -24.10
N LEU A 349 -4.30 -26.22 -25.27
CA LEU A 349 -4.31 -27.68 -25.42
C LEU A 349 -2.91 -28.30 -25.36
N ASP A 350 -1.87 -27.63 -25.89
CA ASP A 350 -0.49 -28.13 -25.80
C ASP A 350 0.11 -28.03 -24.39
N ALA A 351 -0.49 -27.20 -23.53
CA ALA A 351 -0.04 -27.00 -22.17
C ALA A 351 -0.76 -27.92 -21.16
N VAL A 352 -1.86 -28.61 -21.49
CA VAL A 352 -2.72 -29.37 -20.55
C VAL A 352 -2.13 -30.74 -20.11
N ARG A 353 -0.87 -31.07 -20.43
CA ARG A 353 -0.32 -32.42 -20.19
C ARG A 353 0.01 -32.81 -18.73
N SER A 354 -0.14 -31.94 -17.72
CA SER A 354 0.23 -32.28 -16.32
C SER A 354 -0.88 -32.21 -15.26
N LEU A 355 -2.02 -31.55 -15.53
CA LEU A 355 -3.11 -31.40 -14.56
C LEU A 355 -4.36 -32.13 -15.04
N THR A 356 -4.97 -32.92 -14.14
CA THR A 356 -6.22 -33.62 -14.43
C THR A 356 -7.40 -32.64 -14.43
N VAL A 357 -8.23 -32.69 -15.47
CA VAL A 357 -9.53 -31.99 -15.50
C VAL A 357 -10.58 -32.94 -14.95
N TYR A 358 -11.06 -32.68 -13.74
CA TYR A 358 -12.09 -33.48 -13.08
C TYR A 358 -13.48 -33.05 -13.51
N LYS A 359 -14.42 -34.01 -13.50
CA LYS A 359 -15.85 -33.69 -13.58
C LYS A 359 -16.37 -33.29 -12.21
N TYR A 360 -17.36 -32.40 -12.17
CA TYR A 360 -17.94 -31.95 -10.90
C TYR A 360 -18.53 -33.10 -10.09
N GLU A 361 -19.18 -34.06 -10.73
CA GLU A 361 -19.80 -35.21 -10.09
C GLU A 361 -18.77 -36.15 -9.43
N GLU A 362 -17.54 -36.17 -9.96
CA GLU A 362 -16.43 -36.92 -9.36
C GLU A 362 -15.97 -36.27 -8.07
N LEU A 363 -15.80 -34.94 -8.07
CA LEU A 363 -15.43 -34.19 -6.87
C LEU A 363 -16.53 -34.22 -5.83
N GLN A 364 -17.79 -34.07 -6.24
CA GLN A 364 -18.95 -34.18 -5.36
C GLN A 364 -19.01 -35.54 -4.67
N ARG A 365 -18.73 -36.64 -5.38
CA ARG A 365 -18.66 -37.97 -4.74
C ARG A 365 -17.45 -38.09 -3.82
N ALA A 366 -16.31 -37.55 -4.23
CA ALA A 366 -15.05 -37.64 -3.48
C ALA A 366 -15.11 -36.87 -2.15
N THR A 367 -15.90 -35.80 -2.07
CA THR A 367 -16.09 -34.94 -0.88
C THR A 367 -17.39 -35.24 -0.11
N ASP A 368 -18.03 -36.38 -0.36
CA ASP A 368 -19.30 -36.76 0.25
C ASP A 368 -20.39 -35.67 0.12
N GLY A 369 -20.54 -35.12 -1.08
CA GLY A 369 -21.49 -34.06 -1.39
C GLY A 369 -21.05 -32.67 -0.89
N PHE A 370 -19.76 -32.46 -0.62
CA PHE A 370 -19.24 -31.27 0.05
C PHE A 370 -19.88 -31.08 1.45
N SER A 371 -20.03 -32.19 2.18
CA SER A 371 -20.59 -32.21 3.53
C SER A 371 -19.74 -31.42 4.52
N GLU A 372 -20.37 -30.93 5.59
CA GLU A 372 -19.69 -30.29 6.71
C GLU A 372 -18.66 -31.22 7.38
N ASP A 373 -18.91 -32.53 7.41
CA ASP A 373 -17.97 -33.53 7.94
C ASP A 373 -16.67 -33.62 7.12
N SER A 374 -16.75 -33.27 5.83
CA SER A 374 -15.58 -33.19 4.95
C SER A 374 -14.91 -31.82 4.99
N LEU A 375 -15.49 -30.81 5.66
CA LEU A 375 -14.92 -29.47 5.70
C LEU A 375 -13.67 -29.42 6.58
N ILE A 376 -12.52 -29.07 6.00
CA ILE A 376 -11.26 -28.89 6.74
C ILE A 376 -11.24 -27.49 7.35
N LYS A 377 -11.39 -26.46 6.51
CA LYS A 377 -11.39 -25.05 6.90
C LYS A 377 -11.83 -24.17 5.73
N GLY A 378 -12.66 -23.16 6.00
CA GLY A 378 -13.05 -22.16 5.00
C GLY A 378 -13.82 -22.78 3.83
N SER A 379 -13.18 -22.90 2.67
CA SER A 379 -13.75 -23.52 1.47
C SER A 379 -12.99 -24.76 1.00
N VAL A 380 -12.21 -25.38 1.89
CA VAL A 380 -11.39 -26.57 1.59
C VAL A 380 -12.01 -27.80 2.22
N TYR A 381 -12.25 -28.81 1.38
CA TYR A 381 -12.87 -30.08 1.76
C TYR A 381 -11.88 -31.22 1.61
N ARG A 382 -11.91 -32.16 2.55
CA ARG A 382 -11.24 -33.45 2.43
C ARG A 382 -11.95 -34.27 1.36
N ALA A 383 -11.16 -34.95 0.54
CA ALA A 383 -11.67 -35.81 -0.52
C ALA A 383 -10.90 -37.12 -0.59
N VAL A 384 -11.55 -38.16 -1.12
CA VAL A 384 -10.90 -39.42 -1.50
C VAL A 384 -11.11 -39.66 -2.99
N ILE A 385 -10.05 -39.58 -3.77
CA ILE A 385 -10.06 -39.72 -5.23
C ILE A 385 -9.24 -40.96 -5.58
N ASN A 386 -9.87 -41.96 -6.20
CA ASN A 386 -9.23 -43.24 -6.55
C ASN A 386 -8.55 -43.97 -5.36
N GLY A 387 -9.02 -43.73 -4.14
CA GLY A 387 -8.45 -44.30 -2.90
C GLY A 387 -7.39 -43.43 -2.23
N ASP A 388 -6.91 -42.38 -2.90
CA ASP A 388 -5.93 -41.45 -2.37
C ASP A 388 -6.60 -40.25 -1.70
N GLN A 389 -6.01 -39.76 -0.60
CA GLN A 389 -6.49 -38.55 0.07
C GLN A 389 -6.13 -37.30 -0.73
N ALA A 390 -7.08 -36.38 -0.85
CA ALA A 390 -6.92 -35.10 -1.52
C ALA A 390 -7.60 -33.98 -0.74
N ALA A 391 -7.23 -32.74 -1.06
CA ALA A 391 -7.91 -31.54 -0.58
C ALA A 391 -8.53 -30.78 -1.76
N VAL A 392 -9.83 -30.51 -1.70
CA VAL A 392 -10.59 -29.81 -2.73
C VAL A 392 -10.94 -28.41 -2.23
N LYS A 393 -10.30 -27.38 -2.81
CA LYS A 393 -10.58 -25.97 -2.50
C LYS A 393 -11.60 -25.42 -3.50
N SER A 394 -12.76 -25.00 -3.00
CA SER A 394 -13.82 -24.35 -3.76
C SER A 394 -13.59 -22.83 -3.80
N MET A 395 -13.70 -22.22 -4.98
CA MET A 395 -13.56 -20.78 -5.20
C MET A 395 -14.58 -20.27 -6.20
N LYS A 396 -15.11 -19.07 -5.96
CA LYS A 396 -16.01 -18.39 -6.91
C LYS A 396 -15.20 -17.73 -8.03
N GLY A 397 -15.67 -17.87 -9.28
CA GLY A 397 -15.03 -17.31 -10.47
C GLY A 397 -13.88 -18.16 -11.01
N ASP A 398 -13.31 -17.70 -12.12
CA ASP A 398 -12.10 -18.29 -12.73
C ASP A 398 -10.87 -17.88 -11.93
N VAL A 399 -10.03 -18.86 -11.55
CA VAL A 399 -8.77 -18.61 -10.82
C VAL A 399 -7.56 -18.97 -11.70
N PRO A 400 -7.30 -18.21 -12.79
CA PRO A 400 -6.25 -18.56 -13.73
C PRO A 400 -4.85 -18.43 -13.15
N ASN A 401 -4.65 -17.59 -12.12
CA ASN A 401 -3.30 -17.30 -11.61
C ASN A 401 -2.70 -18.46 -10.80
N GLU A 402 -3.44 -19.02 -9.83
CA GLU A 402 -2.94 -20.13 -8.99
C GLU A 402 -2.65 -21.38 -9.84
N ILE A 403 -3.53 -21.70 -10.80
CA ILE A 403 -3.32 -22.79 -11.77
C ILE A 403 -2.09 -22.52 -12.64
N LYS A 404 -1.94 -21.28 -13.17
CA LYS A 404 -0.81 -20.91 -14.03
C LYS A 404 0.53 -21.08 -13.32
N VAL A 405 0.61 -20.68 -12.05
CA VAL A 405 1.82 -20.75 -11.23
C VAL A 405 2.13 -22.20 -10.86
N LEU A 406 1.19 -22.91 -10.23
CA LEU A 406 1.43 -24.27 -9.72
C LEU A 406 1.66 -25.31 -10.81
N LYS A 407 1.22 -25.05 -12.03
CA LYS A 407 1.52 -25.90 -13.18
C LYS A 407 3.02 -25.88 -13.58
N GLN A 408 3.73 -24.81 -13.24
CA GLN A 408 5.14 -24.60 -13.61
C GLN A 408 6.11 -24.97 -12.48
N ILE A 409 5.58 -25.37 -11.32
CA ILE A 409 6.32 -25.56 -10.07
C ILE A 409 6.15 -27.01 -9.64
N ASN A 410 7.25 -27.68 -9.34
CA ASN A 410 7.23 -29.04 -8.80
C ASN A 410 8.39 -29.21 -7.82
N HIS A 411 8.08 -29.22 -6.53
CA HIS A 411 9.06 -29.32 -5.46
C HIS A 411 8.47 -30.05 -4.25
N SER A 412 9.27 -30.82 -3.51
CA SER A 412 8.81 -31.59 -2.34
C SER A 412 8.17 -30.71 -1.27
N ASN A 413 8.69 -29.49 -1.12
CA ASN A 413 8.28 -28.50 -0.12
C ASN A 413 7.32 -27.43 -0.65
N VAL A 414 6.67 -27.70 -1.78
CA VAL A 414 5.57 -26.90 -2.31
C VAL A 414 4.35 -27.81 -2.50
N ILE A 415 3.16 -27.34 -2.14
CA ILE A 415 1.93 -28.12 -2.27
C ILE A 415 1.66 -28.45 -3.74
N ARG A 416 1.44 -29.73 -4.03
CA ARG A 416 1.20 -30.20 -5.40
C ARG A 416 -0.28 -30.05 -5.78
N LEU A 417 -0.54 -29.29 -6.85
CA LEU A 417 -1.83 -29.27 -7.53
C LEU A 417 -1.94 -30.50 -8.46
N SER A 418 -2.93 -31.35 -8.23
CA SER A 418 -3.17 -32.56 -9.03
C SER A 418 -4.13 -32.31 -10.19
N GLY A 419 -5.03 -31.33 -10.05
CA GLY A 419 -6.00 -31.00 -11.08
C GLY A 419 -7.01 -29.96 -10.67
N PHE A 420 -8.01 -29.74 -11.52
CA PHE A 420 -9.05 -28.74 -11.30
C PHE A 420 -10.38 -29.14 -11.96
N CYS A 421 -11.45 -28.47 -11.56
CA CYS A 421 -12.78 -28.55 -12.18
C CYS A 421 -13.38 -27.15 -12.24
N ILE A 422 -14.09 -26.82 -13.33
CA ILE A 422 -14.86 -25.57 -13.46
C ILE A 422 -16.32 -25.97 -13.62
N HIS A 423 -17.19 -25.50 -12.72
CA HIS A 423 -18.61 -25.84 -12.72
C HIS A 423 -19.44 -24.65 -12.23
N GLU A 424 -20.45 -24.26 -13.03
CA GLU A 424 -21.38 -23.16 -12.72
C GLU A 424 -20.71 -21.85 -12.26
N GLY A 425 -19.60 -21.48 -12.90
CA GLY A 425 -18.85 -20.27 -12.56
C GLY A 425 -18.01 -20.37 -11.28
N ASN A 426 -17.86 -21.57 -10.70
CA ASN A 426 -16.94 -21.86 -9.61
C ASN A 426 -15.76 -22.71 -10.11
N THR A 427 -14.58 -22.46 -9.54
CA THR A 427 -13.36 -23.24 -9.77
C THR A 427 -13.07 -24.08 -8.52
N PHE A 428 -12.85 -25.38 -8.73
CA PHE A 428 -12.44 -26.33 -7.70
C PHE A 428 -11.01 -26.77 -8.00
N LEU A 429 -10.10 -26.60 -7.03
CA LEU A 429 -8.70 -27.00 -7.15
C LEU A 429 -8.44 -28.22 -6.28
N VAL A 430 -7.81 -29.25 -6.86
CA VAL A 430 -7.52 -30.52 -6.21
C VAL A 430 -6.05 -30.60 -5.86
N TYR A 431 -5.74 -30.56 -4.58
CA TYR A 431 -4.40 -30.63 -4.03
C TYR A 431 -4.11 -32.00 -3.41
N GLU A 432 -2.83 -32.33 -3.26
CA GLU A 432 -2.44 -33.37 -2.31
C GLU A 432 -2.93 -33.01 -0.88
N PHE A 433 -3.25 -34.03 -0.09
CA PHE A 433 -3.67 -33.84 1.30
C PHE A 433 -2.44 -33.80 2.21
N ALA A 434 -2.41 -32.84 3.15
CA ALA A 434 -1.37 -32.73 4.16
C ALA A 434 -1.96 -33.08 5.53
N GLU A 435 -1.64 -34.27 6.02
CA GLU A 435 -2.34 -34.97 7.12
C GLU A 435 -2.30 -34.20 8.43
N ASN A 436 -1.22 -33.46 8.69
CA ASN A 436 -1.03 -32.76 9.94
C ASN A 436 -1.59 -31.32 9.92
N GLY A 437 -2.17 -30.86 8.81
CA GLY A 437 -2.78 -29.53 8.72
C GLY A 437 -1.74 -28.40 8.69
N SER A 438 -2.09 -27.22 9.18
CA SER A 438 -1.24 -26.03 9.06
C SER A 438 -0.24 -25.90 10.23
N LEU A 439 0.95 -25.35 9.96
CA LEU A 439 1.96 -25.10 10.98
C LEU A 439 1.42 -24.24 12.13
N SER A 440 0.59 -23.22 11.83
CA SER A 440 -0.03 -22.38 12.86
C SER A 440 -0.81 -23.18 13.91
N ASP A 441 -1.45 -24.28 13.51
CA ASP A 441 -2.25 -25.10 14.43
C ASP A 441 -1.37 -25.81 15.49
N TRP A 442 -0.09 -26.02 15.17
CA TRP A 442 0.89 -26.70 16.02
C TRP A 442 1.72 -25.77 16.91
N ILE A 443 1.86 -24.51 16.53
CA ILE A 443 2.68 -23.54 17.28
C ILE A 443 1.84 -22.58 18.13
N HIS A 444 0.58 -22.30 17.77
CA HIS A 444 -0.28 -21.34 18.49
C HIS A 444 -1.34 -21.98 19.39
N GLY A 445 -1.39 -23.31 19.47
CA GLY A 445 -2.13 -24.04 20.52
C GLY A 445 -3.66 -23.95 20.49
N HIS A 446 -4.28 -23.51 19.39
CA HIS A 446 -5.74 -23.35 19.29
C HIS A 446 -6.52 -24.65 19.06
N ARG A 447 -5.86 -25.80 18.90
CA ARG A 447 -6.54 -26.99 18.33
C ARG A 447 -7.44 -27.78 19.28
N TYR A 448 -7.41 -27.58 20.59
CA TYR A 448 -8.26 -28.33 21.53
C TYR A 448 -8.53 -27.55 22.82
N GLN A 449 -9.45 -26.57 22.75
CA GLN A 449 -10.08 -26.03 23.96
C GLN A 449 -11.46 -26.62 24.24
N ASP A 450 -12.12 -27.24 23.25
CA ASP A 450 -13.51 -27.70 23.38
C ASP A 450 -13.69 -29.21 23.58
N ASP A 451 -12.65 -30.04 23.49
CA ASP A 451 -12.78 -31.48 23.75
C ASP A 451 -11.94 -31.90 24.97
N GLN A 452 -12.61 -32.15 26.10
CA GLN A 452 -12.01 -32.59 27.37
C GLN A 452 -11.45 -34.04 27.33
N SER A 453 -11.38 -34.68 26.17
CA SER A 453 -11.09 -36.10 26.07
C SER A 453 -9.60 -36.45 25.90
N TRP A 454 -8.77 -35.63 25.25
CA TRP A 454 -7.37 -35.98 24.95
C TRP A 454 -6.37 -35.01 25.58
N SER A 455 -5.32 -35.56 26.19
CA SER A 455 -4.46 -34.82 27.11
C SER A 455 -3.77 -33.62 26.45
N LYS A 456 -3.79 -32.49 27.16
CA LYS A 456 -3.11 -31.21 26.89
C LYS A 456 -1.58 -31.31 26.68
N SER A 457 -1.00 -32.51 26.68
CA SER A 457 0.42 -32.79 26.88
C SER A 457 1.13 -33.40 25.66
N THR A 458 0.51 -33.49 24.48
CA THR A 458 1.09 -34.22 23.33
C THR A 458 1.14 -33.45 21.99
N CYS A 459 0.62 -32.24 21.89
CA CYS A 459 0.47 -31.53 20.60
C CYS A 459 1.37 -30.29 20.43
N SER A 460 2.68 -30.42 20.68
CA SER A 460 3.66 -29.34 20.41
C SER A 460 4.87 -29.87 19.64
N LEU A 461 5.34 -29.11 18.64
CA LEU A 461 6.51 -29.48 17.84
C LEU A 461 7.80 -29.39 18.66
N SER A 462 8.60 -30.47 18.63
CA SER A 462 9.96 -30.48 19.19
C SER A 462 10.89 -29.52 18.45
N TRP A 463 11.99 -29.12 19.10
CA TRP A 463 13.01 -28.26 18.48
C TRP A 463 13.47 -28.79 17.11
N LYS A 464 13.77 -30.09 17.03
CA LYS A 464 14.21 -30.74 15.80
C LYS A 464 13.17 -30.63 14.68
N GLN A 465 11.89 -30.84 15.00
CA GLN A 465 10.81 -30.69 14.01
C GLN A 465 10.68 -29.23 13.55
N ARG A 466 10.76 -28.25 14.46
CA ARG A 466 10.71 -26.83 14.10
C ARG A 466 11.85 -26.44 13.17
N MET A 467 13.07 -26.91 13.44
CA MET A 467 14.22 -26.65 12.58
C MET A 467 14.12 -27.36 11.22
N GLN A 468 13.55 -28.57 11.19
CA GLN A 468 13.24 -29.25 9.93
C GLN A 468 12.24 -28.47 9.09
N ILE A 469 11.16 -27.98 9.71
CA ILE A 469 10.14 -27.18 9.05
C ILE A 469 10.74 -25.89 8.51
N ALA A 470 11.58 -25.20 9.29
CA ALA A 470 12.31 -24.02 8.83
C ALA A 470 13.16 -24.31 7.59
N PHE A 471 13.91 -25.42 7.61
CA PHE A 471 14.73 -25.84 6.48
C PHE A 471 13.87 -26.15 5.24
N ASP A 472 12.77 -26.88 5.41
CA ASP A 472 11.86 -27.26 4.32
C ASP A 472 11.23 -26.05 3.64
N VAL A 473 10.79 -25.07 4.43
CA VAL A 473 10.24 -23.82 3.89
C VAL A 473 11.33 -23.03 3.17
N ALA A 474 12.55 -22.97 3.73
CA ALA A 474 13.67 -22.30 3.09
C ALA A 474 14.05 -22.93 1.74
N ASP A 475 14.05 -24.26 1.67
CA ASP A 475 14.33 -25.02 0.45
C ASP A 475 13.26 -24.78 -0.62
N GLY A 476 11.99 -24.83 -0.23
CA GLY A 476 10.86 -24.51 -1.12
C GLY A 476 10.90 -23.07 -1.67
N LEU A 477 11.22 -22.08 -0.83
CA LEU A 477 11.36 -20.69 -1.29
C LEU A 477 12.61 -20.49 -2.17
N SER A 478 13.73 -21.11 -1.82
CA SER A 478 14.96 -21.09 -2.63
C SER A 478 14.69 -21.66 -4.03
N TYR A 479 13.94 -22.76 -4.12
CA TYR A 479 13.46 -23.31 -5.39
C TYR A 479 12.65 -22.27 -6.19
N LEU A 480 11.64 -21.65 -5.57
CA LEU A 480 10.80 -20.66 -6.24
C LEU A 480 11.59 -19.44 -6.73
N HIS A 481 12.55 -18.95 -5.95
CA HIS A 481 13.30 -17.74 -6.26
C HIS A 481 14.41 -17.96 -7.29
N ASN A 482 15.05 -19.12 -7.29
CA ASN A 482 16.29 -19.33 -8.06
C ASN A 482 16.20 -20.42 -9.14
N TYR A 483 15.29 -21.39 -9.00
CA TYR A 483 15.22 -22.58 -9.86
C TYR A 483 13.95 -22.64 -10.71
N THR A 484 13.11 -21.61 -10.66
CA THR A 484 12.01 -21.41 -11.60
C THR A 484 12.35 -20.28 -12.58
N SER A 485 11.90 -20.40 -13.82
CA SER A 485 12.14 -19.38 -14.86
C SER A 485 10.81 -19.02 -15.52
N PRO A 486 10.27 -17.81 -15.30
CA PRO A 486 10.79 -16.75 -14.39
C PRO A 486 10.71 -17.15 -12.91
N ALA A 487 11.46 -16.45 -12.05
CA ALA A 487 11.39 -16.62 -10.61
C ALA A 487 9.98 -16.32 -10.09
N HIS A 488 9.53 -16.99 -9.02
CA HIS A 488 8.21 -16.79 -8.45
C HIS A 488 8.29 -16.25 -7.02
N VAL A 489 7.58 -15.15 -6.75
CA VAL A 489 7.40 -14.60 -5.40
C VAL A 489 6.04 -15.05 -4.87
N HIS A 490 6.02 -15.66 -3.69
CA HIS A 490 4.82 -16.23 -3.06
C HIS A 490 3.87 -15.14 -2.54
N LYS A 491 4.41 -14.07 -1.94
CA LYS A 491 3.70 -12.88 -1.41
C LYS A 491 2.73 -13.08 -0.23
N ASN A 492 2.40 -14.33 0.12
CA ASN A 492 1.50 -14.63 1.23
C ASN A 492 2.04 -15.75 2.12
N LEU A 493 3.36 -15.80 2.32
CA LEU A 493 3.95 -16.80 3.21
C LEU A 493 3.58 -16.46 4.66
N LYS A 494 3.04 -17.45 5.38
CA LYS A 494 2.69 -17.38 6.80
C LYS A 494 2.51 -18.78 7.37
N SER A 495 2.56 -18.93 8.68
CA SER A 495 2.40 -20.23 9.36
C SER A 495 1.11 -20.97 8.99
N SER A 496 0.00 -20.28 8.73
CA SER A 496 -1.26 -20.91 8.27
C SER A 496 -1.28 -21.35 6.80
N ASN A 497 -0.33 -20.87 5.99
CA ASN A 497 -0.14 -21.29 4.60
C ASN A 497 1.04 -22.28 4.44
N ILE A 498 1.63 -22.73 5.55
CA ILE A 498 2.62 -23.82 5.57
C ILE A 498 1.91 -25.05 6.09
N LEU A 499 1.73 -26.06 5.24
CA LEU A 499 1.08 -27.31 5.60
C LEU A 499 2.12 -28.37 5.97
N LEU A 500 1.73 -29.31 6.82
CA LEU A 500 2.58 -30.40 7.30
C LEU A 500 2.03 -31.74 6.81
N ASP A 501 2.85 -32.50 6.08
CA ASP A 501 2.50 -33.86 5.65
C ASP A 501 2.57 -34.86 6.82
N ASP A 502 2.25 -36.13 6.54
CA ASP A 502 2.30 -37.26 7.48
C ASP A 502 3.60 -37.37 8.28
N LYS A 503 4.72 -36.90 7.72
CA LYS A 503 6.07 -36.95 8.32
C LYS A 503 6.50 -35.61 8.92
N PHE A 504 5.58 -34.65 9.08
CA PHE A 504 5.86 -33.30 9.54
C PHE A 504 6.84 -32.54 8.64
N ARG A 505 6.87 -32.85 7.34
CA ARG A 505 7.60 -32.05 6.34
C ARG A 505 6.74 -30.89 5.91
N ALA A 506 7.38 -29.74 5.70
CA ALA A 506 6.68 -28.52 5.37
C ALA A 506 6.42 -28.42 3.86
N LYS A 507 5.20 -28.02 3.50
CA LYS A 507 4.75 -27.71 2.15
C LYS A 507 4.16 -26.32 2.11
N ILE A 508 4.77 -25.43 1.32
CA ILE A 508 4.25 -24.08 1.09
C ILE A 508 2.96 -24.19 0.26
N ALA A 509 1.90 -23.51 0.67
CA ALA A 509 0.60 -23.55 0.04
C ALA A 509 0.01 -22.14 -0.18
N ASN A 510 -1.10 -22.08 -0.93
CA ASN A 510 -1.88 -20.87 -1.20
C ASN A 510 -1.19 -19.85 -2.12
N PHE A 511 -0.98 -20.26 -3.37
CA PHE A 511 -0.30 -19.49 -4.42
C PHE A 511 -1.23 -18.50 -5.13
N GLY A 512 -2.44 -18.25 -4.62
CA GLY A 512 -3.40 -17.32 -5.20
C GLY A 512 -2.86 -15.90 -5.43
N LEU A 513 -1.95 -15.44 -4.57
CA LEU A 513 -1.28 -14.14 -4.69
C LEU A 513 0.09 -14.19 -5.37
N ALA A 514 0.61 -15.39 -5.66
CA ALA A 514 1.96 -15.57 -6.17
C ALA A 514 2.11 -14.95 -7.56
N ARG A 515 3.31 -14.46 -7.87
CA ARG A 515 3.61 -13.80 -9.14
C ARG A 515 4.97 -14.20 -9.67
N ALA A 516 5.03 -14.42 -10.97
CA ALA A 516 6.28 -14.47 -11.72
C ALA A 516 6.93 -13.08 -11.74
N VAL A 517 8.23 -13.05 -11.43
CA VAL A 517 9.13 -11.89 -11.49
C VAL A 517 10.27 -12.30 -12.42
N GLY A 518 10.37 -11.62 -13.56
CA GLY A 518 11.33 -11.96 -14.62
C GLY A 518 12.60 -11.13 -14.57
N ASP A 519 13.65 -11.60 -15.25
CA ASP A 519 14.93 -10.90 -15.44
C ASP A 519 14.79 -9.70 -16.41
N GLN A 520 13.96 -8.72 -16.08
CA GLN A 520 14.08 -7.41 -16.71
C GLN A 520 15.20 -6.66 -16.00
N GLU A 521 16.31 -6.48 -16.72
CA GLU A 521 17.58 -5.85 -16.31
C GLU A 521 17.46 -4.45 -15.64
N ASP A 522 16.29 -3.87 -15.40
CA ASP A 522 16.14 -2.54 -14.76
C ASP A 522 14.78 -2.25 -14.06
N GLY A 523 13.91 -3.23 -13.77
CA GLY A 523 12.51 -2.95 -13.36
C GLY A 523 12.06 -3.52 -12.01
N LEU A 524 12.10 -2.71 -10.94
CA LEU A 524 11.38 -2.99 -9.70
C LEU A 524 9.89 -3.32 -10.01
N HIS A 525 9.42 -4.53 -9.66
CA HIS A 525 8.02 -4.90 -9.87
C HIS A 525 7.14 -4.21 -8.83
N LEU A 526 6.55 -3.07 -9.19
CA LEU A 526 5.64 -2.33 -8.31
C LEU A 526 4.20 -2.83 -8.46
N THR A 527 3.44 -2.77 -7.38
CA THR A 527 2.00 -3.01 -7.42
C THR A 527 1.21 -1.94 -6.70
N ARG A 528 0.10 -1.54 -7.32
CA ARG A 528 -0.87 -0.63 -6.69
C ARG A 528 -1.67 -1.28 -5.56
N HIS A 529 -1.74 -2.61 -5.52
CA HIS A 529 -2.57 -3.36 -4.57
C HIS A 529 -1.72 -4.27 -3.71
N VAL A 530 -1.50 -3.82 -2.47
CA VAL A 530 -0.78 -4.55 -1.44
C VAL A 530 -1.73 -5.58 -0.83
N PHE A 531 -1.64 -6.81 -1.32
CA PHE A 531 -2.32 -7.97 -0.76
C PHE A 531 -1.33 -8.83 0.02
N GLY A 532 -1.72 -9.29 1.20
CA GLY A 532 -0.90 -10.11 2.09
C GLY A 532 -1.55 -10.22 3.47
N THR A 533 -0.87 -10.87 4.41
CA THR A 533 -1.34 -11.00 5.79
C THR A 533 -0.54 -10.06 6.69
N GLN A 534 -1.23 -9.25 7.49
CA GLN A 534 -0.61 -8.33 8.45
C GLN A 534 0.35 -9.09 9.39
N GLY A 535 1.49 -8.47 9.72
CA GLY A 535 2.56 -9.10 10.49
C GLY A 535 3.62 -9.81 9.64
N TYR A 536 3.30 -10.23 8.40
CA TYR A 536 4.24 -10.91 7.49
C TYR A 536 4.68 -10.04 6.30
N MET A 537 4.03 -8.90 6.10
CA MET A 537 4.33 -8.01 4.97
C MET A 537 5.57 -7.17 5.26
N ALA A 538 6.53 -7.18 4.34
CA ALA A 538 7.74 -6.41 4.46
C ALA A 538 7.47 -4.88 4.34
N PRO A 539 8.26 -4.03 5.01
CA PRO A 539 8.07 -2.57 5.01
C PRO A 539 8.01 -1.97 3.61
N GLU A 540 8.91 -2.35 2.70
CA GLU A 540 8.95 -1.78 1.34
C GLU A 540 7.72 -2.14 0.50
N TYR A 541 7.07 -3.26 0.81
CA TYR A 541 5.83 -3.66 0.15
C TYR A 541 4.65 -2.87 0.67
N LEU A 542 4.61 -2.60 1.98
CA LEU A 542 3.61 -1.74 2.60
C LEU A 542 3.75 -0.27 2.16
N GLU A 543 4.98 0.22 2.08
CA GLU A 543 5.29 1.61 1.79
C GLU A 543 5.24 1.95 0.30
N HIS A 544 5.79 1.07 -0.54
CA HIS A 544 6.01 1.36 -1.96
C HIS A 544 5.32 0.36 -2.90
N GLY A 545 4.65 -0.67 -2.37
CA GLY A 545 4.07 -1.74 -3.20
C GLY A 545 5.14 -2.56 -3.94
N LEU A 546 6.38 -2.54 -3.47
CA LEU A 546 7.49 -3.16 -4.16
C LEU A 546 7.48 -4.69 -3.99
N ILE A 547 7.43 -5.41 -5.11
CA ILE A 547 7.47 -6.87 -5.18
C ILE A 547 8.87 -7.30 -5.58
N THR A 548 9.56 -7.94 -4.65
CA THR A 548 10.81 -8.67 -4.89
C THR A 548 10.76 -9.99 -4.13
N TRP A 549 11.69 -10.89 -4.42
CA TRP A 549 11.86 -12.12 -3.64
C TRP A 549 12.23 -11.83 -2.17
N LYS A 550 12.76 -10.63 -1.84
CA LYS A 550 13.03 -10.18 -0.47
C LYS A 550 11.77 -10.05 0.40
N LEU A 551 10.58 -9.98 -0.21
CA LEU A 551 9.31 -10.03 0.53
C LEU A 551 9.09 -11.37 1.21
N ASP A 552 9.34 -12.46 0.48
CA ASP A 552 9.20 -13.81 1.02
C ASP A 552 10.29 -14.08 2.07
N VAL A 553 11.50 -13.50 1.91
CA VAL A 553 12.56 -13.56 2.93
C VAL A 553 12.10 -12.92 4.24
N PHE A 554 11.49 -11.73 4.19
CA PHE A 554 10.94 -11.08 5.38
C PHE A 554 9.87 -11.93 6.05
N ALA A 555 8.89 -12.41 5.26
CA ALA A 555 7.83 -13.27 5.77
C ALA A 555 8.39 -14.57 6.39
N PHE A 556 9.46 -15.14 5.80
CA PHE A 556 10.15 -16.30 6.35
C PHE A 556 10.85 -15.98 7.68
N GLY A 557 11.47 -14.81 7.80
CA GLY A 557 12.02 -14.32 9.05
C GLY A 557 10.97 -14.26 10.17
N VAL A 558 9.76 -13.79 9.86
CA VAL A 558 8.62 -13.83 10.80
C VAL A 558 8.26 -15.26 11.17
N VAL A 559 8.18 -16.18 10.21
CA VAL A 559 7.92 -17.62 10.48
C VAL A 559 9.01 -18.23 11.38
N LEU A 560 10.29 -17.88 11.21
CA LEU A 560 11.35 -18.30 12.12
C LEU A 560 11.11 -17.79 13.55
N LEU A 561 10.68 -16.54 13.71
CA LEU A 561 10.36 -16.00 15.03
C LEU A 561 9.15 -16.71 15.66
N GLU A 562 8.13 -17.06 14.88
CA GLU A 562 7.00 -17.87 15.36
C GLU A 562 7.48 -19.26 15.80
N LEU A 563 8.35 -19.92 15.02
CA LEU A 563 8.93 -21.22 15.37
C LEU A 563 9.78 -21.16 16.64
N LEU A 564 10.53 -20.08 16.86
CA LEU A 564 11.35 -19.89 18.05
C LEU A 564 10.51 -19.62 19.30
N SER A 565 9.48 -18.76 19.19
CA SER A 565 8.77 -18.19 20.34
C SER A 565 7.41 -18.82 20.63
N GLY A 566 6.79 -19.51 19.67
CA GLY A 566 5.41 -19.99 19.77
C GLY A 566 4.37 -18.85 19.83
N ARG A 567 4.75 -17.64 19.41
CA ARG A 567 3.88 -16.45 19.41
C ARG A 567 3.37 -16.15 18.01
N GLU A 568 2.17 -15.60 17.92
CA GLU A 568 1.63 -15.11 16.66
C GLU A 568 2.43 -13.91 16.12
N ALA A 569 2.41 -13.72 14.81
CA ALA A 569 3.09 -12.59 14.15
C ALA A 569 2.60 -11.21 14.61
N VAL A 570 1.36 -11.13 15.12
CA VAL A 570 0.75 -9.94 15.70
C VAL A 570 0.20 -10.31 17.08
N ASP A 571 0.82 -9.80 18.14
CA ASP A 571 0.40 -10.10 19.51
C ASP A 571 -0.88 -9.31 19.87
N GLN A 572 -2.03 -9.99 19.84
CA GLN A 572 -3.34 -9.40 20.18
C GLN A 572 -3.52 -9.15 21.68
N ALA A 573 -2.77 -9.84 22.56
CA ALA A 573 -2.95 -9.76 24.01
C ALA A 573 -2.37 -8.46 24.62
N HIS A 574 -1.35 -7.87 23.98
CA HIS A 574 -0.73 -6.62 24.43
C HIS A 574 -1.32 -5.34 23.81
N VAL A 575 -2.25 -5.49 22.86
CA VAL A 575 -2.96 -4.37 22.19
C VAL A 575 -3.67 -3.45 23.19
N GLN A 576 -4.09 -3.99 24.35
CA GLN A 576 -4.91 -3.25 25.30
C GLN A 576 -4.18 -2.13 26.07
N TYR A 577 -2.84 -2.08 26.06
CA TYR A 577 -2.08 -1.10 26.87
C TYR A 577 -0.86 -0.44 26.21
N LYS A 578 -0.29 -0.96 25.10
CA LYS A 578 0.94 -0.41 24.48
C LYS A 578 0.97 -0.32 22.95
N GLY A 579 -0.14 -0.57 22.26
CA GLY A 579 -0.18 -0.63 20.79
C GLY A 579 0.17 -2.01 20.25
N GLU A 580 -0.10 -2.25 18.96
CA GLU A 580 0.23 -3.51 18.27
C GLU A 580 1.75 -3.74 18.29
N VAL A 581 2.20 -4.87 18.82
CA VAL A 581 3.61 -5.27 18.78
C VAL A 581 3.75 -6.33 17.70
N LEU A 582 4.41 -5.97 16.60
CA LEU A 582 4.79 -6.92 15.56
C LEU A 582 5.92 -7.81 16.06
N LEU A 583 5.81 -9.12 15.84
CA LEU A 583 6.84 -10.07 16.24
C LEU A 583 8.19 -9.76 15.57
N SER A 584 8.16 -9.28 14.32
CA SER A 584 9.34 -8.82 13.58
C SER A 584 10.14 -7.73 14.30
N SER A 585 9.47 -6.83 15.02
CA SER A 585 10.12 -5.74 15.77
C SER A 585 10.64 -6.18 17.15
N ALA A 586 10.25 -7.36 17.64
CA ALA A 586 10.61 -7.82 18.97
C ALA A 586 12.05 -8.36 19.06
N ILE A 587 12.61 -8.86 17.95
CA ILE A 587 13.87 -9.60 17.98
C ILE A 587 15.11 -8.72 18.14
N GLY A 588 15.12 -7.50 17.59
CA GLY A 588 16.26 -6.58 17.69
C GLY A 588 16.69 -6.34 19.13
N PRO A 589 15.80 -5.82 20.01
CA PRO A 589 16.11 -5.59 21.43
C PRO A 589 16.55 -6.85 22.21
N ILE A 590 16.13 -8.04 21.76
CA ILE A 590 16.50 -9.32 22.39
C ILE A 590 17.96 -9.67 22.10
N LEU A 591 18.46 -9.33 20.91
CA LEU A 591 19.82 -9.65 20.46
C LEU A 591 20.85 -8.56 20.82
N GLU A 592 20.41 -7.41 21.34
CA GLU A 592 21.26 -6.33 21.79
C GLU A 592 21.82 -6.55 23.22
N GLY A 593 23.11 -6.26 23.39
CA GLY A 593 23.80 -6.30 24.68
C GLY A 593 24.42 -7.65 25.03
N ASP A 594 25.20 -7.67 26.11
CA ASP A 594 25.92 -8.87 26.59
C ASP A 594 24.97 -9.94 27.18
N ASP A 595 23.74 -9.56 27.52
CA ASP A 595 22.69 -10.40 28.10
C ASP A 595 21.75 -11.03 27.04
N ALA A 596 22.11 -10.95 25.75
CA ALA A 596 21.30 -11.47 24.64
C ALA A 596 20.88 -12.93 24.80
N LYS A 597 21.74 -13.78 25.38
CA LYS A 597 21.44 -15.20 25.65
C LYS A 597 20.32 -15.37 26.67
N GLU A 598 20.27 -14.54 27.71
CA GLU A 598 19.25 -14.61 28.76
C GLU A 598 17.91 -14.08 28.25
N LYS A 599 17.93 -12.93 27.55
CA LYS A 599 16.75 -12.39 26.86
C LYS A 599 16.18 -13.39 25.87
N LEU A 600 17.04 -14.05 25.09
CA LEU A 600 16.61 -15.08 24.15
C LEU A 600 15.95 -16.27 24.85
N ARG A 601 16.52 -16.76 25.97
CA ARG A 601 15.87 -17.84 26.75
C ARG A 601 14.44 -17.47 27.17
N SER A 602 14.18 -16.20 27.50
CA SER A 602 12.83 -15.72 27.84
C SER A 602 11.91 -15.52 26.63
N PHE A 603 12.49 -15.40 25.43
CA PHE A 603 11.74 -15.28 24.18
C PHE A 603 11.32 -16.64 23.61
N ILE A 604 12.15 -17.68 23.80
CA ILE A 604 11.89 -19.03 23.31
C ILE A 604 10.61 -19.60 23.91
N ASP A 605 9.88 -20.35 23.09
CA ASP A 605 8.64 -21.03 23.44
C ASP A 605 8.83 -21.90 24.70
N PRO A 606 8.08 -21.64 25.78
CA PRO A 606 8.15 -22.43 27.01
C PRO A 606 7.85 -23.91 26.82
N SER A 607 7.09 -24.30 25.79
CA SER A 607 6.77 -25.71 25.49
C SER A 607 8.00 -26.53 25.08
N LEU A 608 9.07 -25.88 24.61
CA LEU A 608 10.36 -26.53 24.32
C LEU A 608 11.14 -26.88 25.60
N GLY A 609 10.75 -26.33 26.76
CA GLY A 609 11.41 -26.60 28.04
C GLY A 609 12.91 -26.31 27.99
N SER A 610 13.72 -27.35 28.24
CA SER A 610 15.19 -27.29 28.12
C SER A 610 15.72 -28.02 26.88
N ASP A 611 14.83 -28.51 26.00
CA ASP A 611 15.14 -29.34 24.85
C ASP A 611 15.46 -28.50 23.60
N TYR A 612 16.41 -27.56 23.73
CA TYR A 612 16.99 -26.85 22.60
C TYR A 612 18.43 -26.38 22.91
N PRO A 613 19.35 -26.48 21.93
CA PRO A 613 20.69 -25.92 22.06
C PRO A 613 20.64 -24.39 21.95
N LEU A 614 20.87 -23.68 23.07
CA LEU A 614 20.79 -22.21 23.12
C LEU A 614 21.71 -21.50 22.13
N ASP A 615 22.95 -22.00 21.94
CA ASP A 615 23.88 -21.40 20.99
C ASP A 615 23.34 -21.48 19.56
N LEU A 616 22.64 -22.58 19.23
CA LEU A 616 21.97 -22.71 17.96
C LEU A 616 20.77 -21.78 17.86
N ALA A 617 19.95 -21.72 18.91
CA ALA A 617 18.82 -20.80 18.96
C ALA A 617 19.28 -19.35 18.74
N LEU A 618 20.45 -18.96 19.24
CA LEU A 618 21.03 -17.64 19.01
C LEU A 618 21.41 -17.42 17.54
N VAL A 619 21.98 -18.43 16.87
CA VAL A 619 22.26 -18.36 15.42
C VAL A 619 20.98 -18.20 14.61
N ILE A 620 19.95 -19.01 14.91
CA ILE A 620 18.66 -18.94 14.22
C ILE A 620 17.95 -17.61 14.49
N ALA A 621 18.03 -17.09 15.72
CA ALA A 621 17.48 -15.79 16.09
C ALA A 621 18.15 -14.63 15.33
N ARG A 622 19.48 -14.68 15.15
CA ARG A 622 20.22 -13.71 14.33
C ARG A 622 19.82 -13.80 12.86
N LEU A 623 19.72 -15.01 12.32
CA LEU A 623 19.24 -15.23 10.96
C LEU A 623 17.82 -14.68 10.76
N ALA A 624 16.92 -14.91 11.71
CA ALA A 624 15.58 -14.35 11.69
C ALA A 624 15.61 -12.82 11.72
N SER A 625 16.46 -12.22 12.56
CA SER A 625 16.68 -10.77 12.63
C SER A 625 17.19 -10.18 11.32
N GLU A 626 18.11 -10.84 10.63
CA GLU A 626 18.61 -10.43 9.31
C GLU A 626 17.51 -10.53 8.25
N CYS A 627 16.70 -11.59 8.30
CA CYS A 627 15.57 -11.77 7.38
C CYS A 627 14.50 -10.68 7.55
N VAL A 628 14.23 -10.22 8.78
CA VAL A 628 13.23 -9.17 9.05
C VAL A 628 13.80 -7.75 9.07
N ALA A 629 15.02 -7.53 8.55
CA ALA A 629 15.62 -6.20 8.50
C ALA A 629 14.76 -5.22 7.67
N ASP A 630 14.66 -3.96 8.11
CA ASP A 630 13.89 -2.93 7.40
C ASP A 630 14.45 -2.69 5.98
N ASP A 631 15.77 -2.57 5.86
CA ASP A 631 16.44 -2.50 4.56
C ASP A 631 16.45 -3.87 3.87
N MET A 632 15.73 -3.97 2.76
CA MET A 632 15.66 -5.20 1.97
C MET A 632 17.03 -5.66 1.46
N ASN A 633 18.00 -4.76 1.26
CA ASN A 633 19.34 -5.14 0.77
C ASN A 633 20.16 -5.85 1.84
N SER A 634 19.89 -5.55 3.10
CA SER A 634 20.51 -6.19 4.25
C SER A 634 20.00 -7.61 4.50
N ARG A 635 18.86 -7.99 3.91
CA ARG A 635 18.31 -9.35 4.05
C ARG A 635 19.07 -10.36 3.18
N PRO A 636 19.35 -11.57 3.68
CA PRO A 636 20.04 -12.63 2.94
C PRO A 636 19.21 -13.15 1.77
N SER A 637 19.84 -13.90 0.85
CA SER A 637 19.11 -14.72 -0.11
C SER A 637 18.54 -15.97 0.56
N MET A 638 17.47 -16.56 0.00
CA MET A 638 16.96 -17.84 0.51
C MET A 638 17.99 -18.98 0.40
N THR A 639 18.95 -18.87 -0.51
CA THR A 639 20.10 -19.79 -0.60
C THR A 639 21.03 -19.63 0.60
N ASP A 640 21.37 -18.40 1.00
CA ASP A 640 22.20 -18.14 2.18
C ASP A 640 21.50 -18.58 3.47
N VAL A 641 20.19 -18.35 3.56
CA VAL A 641 19.33 -18.83 4.64
C VAL A 641 19.39 -20.35 4.73
N LEU A 642 19.22 -21.06 3.60
CA LEU A 642 19.26 -22.52 3.55
C LEU A 642 20.63 -23.06 3.98
N MET A 643 21.72 -22.43 3.52
CA MET A 643 23.08 -22.79 3.91
C MET A 643 23.28 -22.63 5.42
N THR A 644 22.83 -21.51 6.00
CA THR A 644 22.92 -21.25 7.44
C THR A 644 22.12 -22.27 8.25
N LEU A 645 20.91 -22.62 7.81
CA LEU A 645 20.07 -23.64 8.45
C LEU A 645 20.70 -25.04 8.34
N SER A 646 21.31 -25.38 7.20
CA SER A 646 21.96 -26.68 6.97
C SER A 646 23.18 -26.89 7.88
N ALA A 647 24.01 -25.85 8.03
CA ALA A 647 25.17 -25.85 8.91
C ALA A 647 24.77 -25.94 10.38
N SER A 648 23.67 -25.27 10.72
CA SER A 648 23.09 -25.22 12.07
C SER A 648 22.47 -26.56 12.50
N THR A 649 21.81 -27.27 11.58
CA THR A 649 21.07 -28.50 11.89
C THR A 649 21.92 -29.78 11.79
N GLY A 650 23.19 -29.67 11.39
CA GLY A 650 24.07 -30.82 11.22
C GLY A 650 23.71 -31.71 10.03
N TRP A 651 23.01 -31.18 9.02
CA TRP A 651 22.59 -31.96 7.83
C TRP A 651 23.71 -32.27 6.83
N SER A 652 24.91 -31.79 7.09
CA SER A 652 26.10 -32.11 6.31
C SER A 652 26.46 -33.59 6.52
N SER A 653 26.03 -34.49 5.61
CA SER A 653 26.79 -35.69 5.17
C SER A 653 26.12 -36.58 4.09
N SER A 654 24.85 -36.39 3.69
CA SER A 654 24.22 -37.36 2.77
C SER A 654 23.41 -36.80 1.60
N SER A 655 23.02 -35.52 1.59
CA SER A 655 22.25 -34.91 0.49
C SER A 655 23.09 -34.07 -0.49
N ALA A 656 24.31 -33.65 -0.10
CA ALA A 656 25.18 -32.87 -0.98
C ALA A 656 25.63 -33.64 -2.24
N SER A 657 25.72 -34.98 -2.18
CA SER A 657 26.12 -35.80 -3.34
C SER A 657 25.08 -35.89 -4.45
N THR A 658 23.81 -35.58 -4.17
CA THR A 658 22.73 -35.70 -5.14
C THR A 658 22.58 -34.43 -5.99
N TYR A 659 22.90 -33.25 -5.44
CA TYR A 659 22.79 -31.98 -6.16
C TYR A 659 23.90 -31.80 -7.22
N GLU A 660 25.12 -32.26 -6.95
CA GLU A 660 26.23 -32.16 -7.93
C GLU A 660 26.06 -33.12 -9.12
N SER A 661 25.29 -34.20 -8.94
CA SER A 661 25.02 -35.19 -9.99
C SER A 661 23.88 -34.79 -10.94
N ALA A 662 23.02 -33.85 -10.55
CA ALA A 662 21.86 -33.40 -11.35
C ALA A 662 22.14 -32.14 -12.19
N VAL A 663 23.26 -31.44 -11.95
CA VAL A 663 23.64 -30.20 -12.67
C VAL A 663 24.52 -30.47 -13.90
N LEU A 664 24.90 -31.73 -14.15
CA LEU A 664 25.71 -32.13 -15.31
C LEU A 664 25.02 -33.12 -16.27
N LYS A 665 23.69 -33.11 -16.37
CA LYS A 665 22.97 -33.81 -17.46
C LYS A 665 21.84 -33.01 -18.07
#